data_AF-A0AAD2FJ60-F1
#
_entry.id   AF-A0AAD2FJ60-F1
#
_cell.length_a   1.000
_cell.length_b   1.000
_cell.length_c   1.000
_cell.angle_alpha   90.00
_cell.angle_beta   90.00
_cell.angle_gamma   90.00
#
_symmetry.space_group_name_H-M   'P 1'
#
loop_
_entity.id
_entity.type
_entity.pdbx_description
1 polymer ?
#
loop_
_entity_poly.entity_id
_entity_poly.type
_entity_poly.pdbx_seq_one_letter_code
_entity_poly.pdbx_strand_id
1 'polypeptide(L)'
;MRIVATQCLLSCLLILLSNFNLVQAESKKKLRRGSVNENDEIEDMSSSDTTTGDESLGTTTRSLSYSTMTDAEIFALQKTPPYPLGNSKCGYSSPKQHPGCTRGVASSPQPTPPLPTTSLPKLPTDAPASSAPSISPSMVPTTSEPTVFVPSSSPTAVPTKLADRPLNCVQAVQGEELTISSTATFRQGEVHCLSVDGQEAYFGYTWTNQFGLFVNGETVWTAPEDQVNASFERWSLQGDGNLVLRDSNNNAIWRTGTCCHNGSQLKVSMERVWIESSRGSQLWSEPFFVTQTPSLTPTSQPTGPPTPTPTLAPSLSPTPLPTGLPTPPPTPSPTVEPPPTPPPTTPPTFEKPDPYSGLQYYAYYYPWYIRNDWSRHGYQDEPLLGKYGTDEVAVAEQHIQWALETGISSWVVSWWGADRLAMKHFKKGMMNAPSLNKIKFCMLYESMILEGRGNWYDGSKEEALFQHLKTIRDEFFDHPSYLKINGRPVIIFYITRSRMMFQTGFDGPSILANMRRRLGYDIYFIADEPFFDPYNKRPDGNENAFKDGKQVFDAYTTYNMFIDSKVRPGETATDYQLREGMPIWQEWAKKVPMFPNVMAQYYDFRGHKPLLGNSDAFMRQLREVACLPRTNFNGAPHIMFITSFNEWWEGTQIGPENGSSNNWNNYGFQFMETLAEFKMEIDSRGSYWC
;
A
#
# COMPACT_ATOMS: atom_id res chain seq x y z
N MET A 1 62.39 27.87 -7.81
CA MET A 1 61.04 27.23 -7.77
C MET A 1 60.27 27.43 -6.45
N ARG A 2 60.90 27.56 -5.27
CA ARG A 2 60.15 27.82 -4.01
C ARG A 2 59.76 29.28 -3.73
N ILE A 3 60.32 30.27 -4.45
CA ILE A 3 59.99 31.70 -4.26
C ILE A 3 58.77 32.13 -5.10
N VAL A 4 58.58 31.51 -6.28
CA VAL A 4 57.45 31.82 -7.20
C VAL A 4 56.13 31.25 -6.68
N ALA A 5 56.15 30.10 -5.99
CA ALA A 5 54.95 29.50 -5.39
C ALA A 5 54.39 30.34 -4.23
N THR A 6 55.26 30.94 -3.41
CA THR A 6 54.87 31.79 -2.29
C THR A 6 54.32 33.15 -2.74
N GLN A 7 54.84 33.69 -3.86
CA GLN A 7 54.30 34.91 -4.47
C GLN A 7 52.92 34.71 -5.12
N CYS A 8 52.64 33.54 -5.71
CA CYS A 8 51.30 33.21 -6.21
C CYS A 8 50.27 33.05 -5.08
N LEU A 9 50.65 32.42 -3.96
CA LEU A 9 49.76 32.25 -2.81
C LEU A 9 49.44 33.57 -2.10
N LEU A 10 50.42 34.47 -1.97
CA LEU A 10 50.20 35.79 -1.38
C LEU A 10 49.32 36.69 -2.28
N SER A 11 49.47 36.56 -3.61
CA SER A 11 48.67 37.31 -4.58
C SER A 11 47.21 36.83 -4.62
N CYS A 12 46.97 35.52 -4.52
CA CYS A 12 45.61 34.97 -4.41
C CYS A 12 44.91 35.35 -3.09
N LEU A 13 45.66 35.42 -1.98
CA LEU A 13 45.10 35.81 -0.69
C LEU A 13 44.71 37.31 -0.65
N LEU A 14 45.50 38.17 -1.30
CA LEU A 14 45.19 39.61 -1.46
C LEU A 14 43.97 39.87 -2.38
N ILE A 15 43.76 39.02 -3.39
CA ILE A 15 42.58 39.08 -4.27
C ILE A 15 41.31 38.60 -3.53
N LEU A 16 41.43 37.60 -2.66
CA LEU A 16 40.29 37.13 -1.83
C LEU A 16 39.87 38.14 -0.77
N LEU A 17 40.83 38.82 -0.12
CA LEU A 17 40.55 39.85 0.89
C LEU A 17 39.99 41.15 0.29
N SER A 18 40.36 41.50 -0.94
CA SER A 18 39.79 42.66 -1.64
C SER A 18 38.35 42.41 -2.12
N ASN A 19 38.03 41.18 -2.55
CA ASN A 19 36.66 40.80 -2.91
C ASN A 19 35.72 40.72 -1.69
N PHE A 20 36.22 40.32 -0.52
CA PHE A 20 35.41 40.27 0.70
C PHE A 20 34.98 41.66 1.21
N ASN A 21 35.87 42.65 1.07
CA ASN A 21 35.58 44.04 1.44
C ASN A 21 34.64 44.76 0.45
N LEU A 22 34.66 44.39 -0.84
CA LEU A 22 33.72 44.90 -1.83
C LEU A 22 32.29 44.40 -1.61
N VAL A 23 32.12 43.13 -1.20
CA VAL A 23 30.80 42.53 -0.93
C VAL A 23 30.15 43.12 0.33
N GLN A 24 30.93 43.46 1.37
CA GLN A 24 30.41 44.18 2.54
C GLN A 24 30.06 45.65 2.25
N ALA A 25 30.77 46.30 1.31
CA ALA A 25 30.46 47.68 0.90
C ALA A 25 29.19 47.77 0.03
N GLU A 26 28.90 46.76 -0.79
CA GLU A 26 27.66 46.69 -1.58
C GLU A 26 26.43 46.31 -0.74
N SER A 27 26.56 45.47 0.29
CA SER A 27 25.43 45.14 1.18
C SER A 27 24.99 46.35 2.03
N LYS A 28 25.94 47.19 2.47
CA LYS A 28 25.65 48.46 3.17
C LYS A 28 25.09 49.56 2.27
N LYS A 29 25.30 49.52 0.95
CA LYS A 29 24.68 50.44 -0.02
C LYS A 29 23.27 50.01 -0.44
N LYS A 30 22.95 48.71 -0.42
CA LYS A 30 21.60 48.20 -0.75
C LYS A 30 20.58 48.38 0.39
N LEU A 31 21.02 48.47 1.64
CA LEU A 31 20.17 48.80 2.80
C LEU A 31 19.85 50.30 2.97
N ARG A 32 20.35 51.17 2.08
CA ARG A 32 20.08 52.63 2.09
C ARG A 32 19.22 53.14 0.92
N ARG A 33 18.62 52.25 0.12
CA ARG A 33 17.65 52.60 -0.93
C ARG A 33 16.40 51.73 -0.79
N GLY A 34 15.49 52.17 0.07
CA GLY A 34 14.22 51.48 0.28
C GLY A 34 13.42 52.04 1.46
N SER A 35 13.39 53.37 1.62
CA SER A 35 12.41 54.02 2.49
C SER A 35 12.25 55.49 2.08
N VAL A 36 11.14 55.80 1.42
CA VAL A 36 10.58 57.16 1.38
C VAL A 36 9.10 57.03 1.74
N ASN A 37 8.82 57.50 2.96
CA ASN A 37 7.64 58.11 3.60
C ASN A 37 6.29 58.19 2.87
N GLU A 38 5.20 58.02 3.64
CA GLU A 38 4.36 59.14 4.12
C GLU A 38 3.35 58.70 5.19
N ASN A 39 3.47 59.27 6.40
CA ASN A 39 2.42 60.01 7.14
C ASN A 39 2.78 60.19 8.62
N ASP A 40 3.46 61.31 8.87
CA ASP A 40 3.32 62.34 9.91
C ASP A 40 2.84 62.01 11.34
N GLU A 41 3.79 62.27 12.25
CA GLU A 41 3.76 63.16 13.42
C GLU A 41 2.56 63.15 14.39
N ILE A 42 2.83 62.94 15.69
CA ILE A 42 2.87 64.01 16.71
C ILE A 42 3.59 63.47 17.98
N GLU A 43 4.35 64.39 18.57
CA GLU A 43 5.11 64.49 19.84
C GLU A 43 4.43 63.77 21.05
N ASP A 44 5.08 63.41 22.17
CA ASP A 44 5.99 64.22 22.96
C ASP A 44 6.69 63.44 24.11
N MET A 45 7.71 64.11 24.63
CA MET A 45 8.69 63.94 25.71
C MET A 45 8.45 63.13 27.01
N SER A 46 9.62 62.72 27.56
CA SER A 46 10.05 62.72 28.99
C SER A 46 9.51 61.61 29.92
N SER A 47 10.19 61.12 30.96
CA SER A 47 11.54 61.21 31.55
C SER A 47 11.54 60.30 32.80
N SER A 48 12.70 59.73 33.18
CA SER A 48 13.13 59.39 34.58
C SER A 48 12.24 58.41 35.39
N ASP A 49 12.66 57.65 36.41
CA ASP A 49 13.92 57.32 37.07
C ASP A 49 13.64 56.09 37.97
N THR A 50 14.68 55.29 38.20
CA THR A 50 15.01 54.50 39.43
C THR A 50 13.99 53.65 40.24
N THR A 51 14.41 52.38 40.39
CA THR A 51 14.58 51.56 41.63
C THR A 51 13.45 50.71 42.28
N THR A 52 13.87 49.44 42.50
CA THR A 52 13.61 48.48 43.60
C THR A 52 12.28 47.73 43.70
N GLY A 53 12.39 46.40 43.84
CA GLY A 53 11.60 45.62 44.80
C GLY A 53 10.68 44.54 44.24
N ASP A 54 11.16 43.30 44.31
CA ASP A 54 10.50 42.03 44.67
C ASP A 54 9.13 41.57 44.11
N GLU A 55 9.14 40.27 43.78
CA GLU A 55 8.08 39.26 43.65
C GLU A 55 6.59 39.69 43.55
N SER A 56 5.95 39.32 42.44
CA SER A 56 5.01 38.19 42.40
C SER A 56 4.26 38.09 41.07
N LEU A 57 4.06 36.85 40.65
CA LEU A 57 3.39 36.41 39.44
C LEU A 57 1.95 36.92 39.31
N GLY A 58 1.63 37.44 38.14
CA GLY A 58 0.24 37.71 37.75
C GLY A 58 0.13 38.59 36.51
N THR A 59 0.45 38.06 35.33
CA THR A 59 0.11 38.73 34.07
C THR A 59 -0.38 37.75 33.01
N THR A 60 -1.70 37.77 32.87
CA THR A 60 -2.50 37.63 31.67
C THR A 60 -1.72 37.94 30.38
N THR A 61 -1.35 36.91 29.61
CA THR A 61 -0.84 37.06 28.26
C THR A 61 -1.99 37.24 27.29
N ARG A 62 -2.05 38.42 26.66
CA ARG A 62 -2.76 38.70 25.42
C ARG A 62 -2.34 37.67 24.37
N SER A 63 -3.33 36.94 23.84
CA SER A 63 -3.18 36.10 22.66
C SER A 63 -2.85 36.95 21.44
N LEU A 64 -1.62 36.85 20.93
CA LEU A 64 -1.32 37.19 19.55
C LEU A 64 -1.66 35.95 18.72
N SER A 65 -2.82 35.98 18.07
CA SER A 65 -3.18 35.04 17.03
C SER A 65 -2.24 35.23 15.84
N TYR A 66 -1.27 34.33 15.66
CA TYR A 66 -0.62 34.18 14.37
C TYR A 66 -1.59 33.46 13.43
N SER A 67 -2.04 34.17 12.41
CA SER A 67 -2.86 33.64 11.33
C SER A 67 -2.15 32.45 10.69
N THR A 68 -2.79 31.29 10.73
CA THR A 68 -2.42 30.08 9.99
C THR A 68 -2.41 30.39 8.50
N MET A 69 -1.29 30.15 7.83
CA MET A 69 -1.28 30.06 6.37
C MET A 69 -2.17 28.89 5.95
N THR A 70 -3.01 29.13 4.95
CA THR A 70 -3.90 28.10 4.39
C THR A 70 -3.14 27.24 3.38
N ASP A 71 -3.58 26.00 3.16
CA ASP A 71 -2.90 25.03 2.28
C ASP A 71 -2.71 25.52 0.83
N ALA A 72 -3.45 26.56 0.40
CA ALA A 72 -3.28 27.22 -0.89
C ALA A 72 -1.99 28.07 -0.97
N GLU A 73 -1.46 28.57 0.15
CA GLU A 73 -0.26 29.42 0.18
C GLU A 73 1.03 28.59 0.09
N ILE A 74 0.99 27.32 0.49
CA ILE A 74 2.07 26.35 0.26
C ILE A 74 2.20 26.04 -1.24
N PHE A 75 1.08 26.08 -1.99
CA PHE A 75 1.05 25.77 -3.42
C PHE A 75 1.69 26.86 -4.30
N ALA A 76 1.76 28.11 -3.85
CA ALA A 76 2.43 29.18 -4.59
C ALA A 76 3.96 29.01 -4.66
N LEU A 77 4.56 28.26 -3.73
CA LEU A 77 6.00 27.98 -3.69
C LEU A 77 6.41 26.77 -4.56
N GLN A 78 5.44 25.98 -5.04
CA GLN A 78 5.70 24.79 -5.87
C GLN A 78 5.75 25.08 -7.38
N LYS A 79 5.48 26.32 -7.81
CA LYS A 79 5.43 26.70 -9.24
C LYS A 79 6.65 27.47 -9.76
N THR A 80 7.68 27.72 -8.95
CA THR A 80 8.90 28.35 -9.43
C THR A 80 9.92 27.30 -9.87
N PRO A 81 10.31 27.23 -11.15
CA PRO A 81 11.43 26.39 -11.56
C PRO A 81 12.73 26.90 -10.91
N PRO A 82 13.70 26.03 -10.57
CA PRO A 82 14.98 26.49 -10.10
C PRO A 82 15.67 27.30 -11.21
N TYR A 83 16.18 28.49 -10.84
CA TYR A 83 16.90 29.39 -11.74
C TYR A 83 18.02 28.67 -12.52
N PRO A 84 18.22 29.02 -13.80
CA PRO A 84 19.24 28.40 -14.64
C PRO A 84 20.64 28.86 -14.25
N LEU A 85 21.59 27.92 -14.25
CA LEU A 85 23.02 28.18 -14.25
C LEU A 85 23.35 29.17 -15.39
N GLY A 86 24.00 30.28 -15.03
CA GLY A 86 24.35 31.34 -15.96
C GLY A 86 25.29 30.86 -17.07
N ASN A 87 24.76 30.76 -18.28
CA ASN A 87 25.58 30.78 -19.49
C ASN A 87 25.87 32.24 -19.86
N SER A 88 27.15 32.60 -19.77
CA SER A 88 27.74 33.77 -20.40
C SER A 88 27.35 33.86 -21.87
N LYS A 89 26.68 34.95 -22.25
CA LYS A 89 26.49 35.34 -23.65
C LYS A 89 27.86 35.69 -24.26
N CYS A 90 28.36 34.85 -25.15
CA CYS A 90 29.27 35.28 -26.21
C CYS A 90 28.49 35.21 -27.54
N GLY A 91 28.30 36.38 -28.16
CA GLY A 91 27.64 36.53 -29.45
C GLY A 91 28.49 35.97 -30.58
N TYR A 92 27.82 35.45 -31.61
CA TYR A 92 28.43 35.16 -32.90
C TYR A 92 28.37 36.40 -33.79
N SER A 93 29.53 36.87 -34.25
CA SER A 93 29.68 37.54 -35.54
C SER A 93 31.08 37.30 -36.13
N SER A 94 31.11 36.47 -37.16
CA SER A 94 32.06 36.43 -38.30
C SER A 94 33.55 36.14 -38.06
N PRO A 95 34.13 35.14 -38.77
CA PRO A 95 35.54 35.16 -39.15
C PRO A 95 35.71 35.45 -40.66
N LYS A 96 36.49 36.48 -41.00
CA LYS A 96 37.07 36.65 -42.34
C LYS A 96 38.58 36.39 -42.28
N GLN A 97 39.01 35.51 -43.19
CA GLN A 97 40.32 35.41 -43.87
C GLN A 97 41.51 34.72 -43.15
N HIS A 98 41.71 33.43 -43.53
CA HIS A 98 42.88 32.78 -44.19
C HIS A 98 44.34 33.23 -43.91
N PRO A 99 45.40 32.42 -44.24
CA PRO A 99 45.46 31.05 -44.82
C PRO A 99 46.44 30.07 -44.10
N GLY A 100 46.43 28.77 -44.45
CA GLY A 100 47.51 27.86 -44.03
C GLY A 100 47.29 26.36 -44.28
N CYS A 101 47.36 25.93 -45.54
CA CYS A 101 47.91 24.65 -46.05
C CYS A 101 47.63 23.27 -45.38
N THR A 102 46.77 22.51 -46.08
CA THR A 102 46.97 21.19 -46.73
C THR A 102 47.32 19.88 -45.98
N ARG A 103 46.37 18.94 -46.16
CA ARG A 103 46.44 17.54 -46.67
C ARG A 103 47.02 16.40 -45.80
N GLY A 104 46.12 15.43 -45.55
CA GLY A 104 46.37 13.99 -45.61
C GLY A 104 45.02 13.25 -45.75
N VAL A 105 44.81 12.55 -46.86
CA VAL A 105 43.59 11.79 -47.22
C VAL A 105 43.90 10.30 -47.23
N ALA A 106 43.00 9.47 -46.67
CA ALA A 106 42.72 8.08 -47.08
C ALA A 106 41.39 7.63 -46.40
N SER A 107 40.28 7.66 -47.14
CA SER A 107 39.56 6.52 -47.73
C SER A 107 38.59 5.76 -46.79
N SER A 108 37.29 5.97 -47.03
CA SER A 108 36.16 5.19 -46.51
C SER A 108 36.02 3.81 -47.17
N PRO A 109 35.24 2.89 -46.55
CA PRO A 109 34.30 2.07 -47.30
C PRO A 109 32.85 2.22 -46.82
N GLN A 110 31.93 1.98 -47.77
CA GLN A 110 30.48 2.15 -47.72
C GLN A 110 29.70 1.15 -46.83
N PRO A 111 28.43 1.45 -46.48
CA PRO A 111 27.53 0.57 -45.76
C PRO A 111 26.84 -0.48 -46.66
N THR A 112 26.56 -1.65 -46.07
CA THR A 112 25.89 -2.82 -46.65
C THR A 112 24.36 -2.67 -46.83
N PRO A 113 23.76 -3.33 -47.84
CA PRO A 113 22.31 -3.26 -48.14
C PRO A 113 21.46 -4.36 -47.45
N PRO A 114 20.12 -4.22 -47.36
CA PRO A 114 19.22 -5.23 -46.79
C PRO A 114 18.74 -6.27 -47.83
N LEU A 115 18.29 -7.44 -47.35
CA LEU A 115 17.80 -8.61 -48.11
C LEU A 115 16.43 -9.08 -47.51
N PRO A 116 15.60 -9.89 -48.21
CA PRO A 116 14.37 -9.39 -48.84
C PRO A 116 13.07 -10.11 -48.42
N THR A 117 11.94 -9.50 -48.79
CA THR A 117 10.55 -10.01 -48.72
C THR A 117 10.18 -10.87 -49.94
N THR A 118 9.42 -11.95 -49.73
CA THR A 118 8.80 -12.77 -50.79
C THR A 118 7.27 -12.59 -50.86
N SER A 119 6.71 -12.80 -52.06
CA SER A 119 5.42 -12.29 -52.56
C SER A 119 4.40 -13.37 -52.94
N LEU A 120 3.10 -13.12 -52.63
CA LEU A 120 1.79 -13.31 -53.33
C LEU A 120 1.52 -14.49 -54.32
N PRO A 121 0.22 -14.90 -54.47
CA PRO A 121 -0.59 -14.42 -55.62
C PRO A 121 -2.10 -14.13 -55.33
N LYS A 122 -2.77 -13.54 -56.35
CA LYS A 122 -4.07 -12.80 -56.40
C LYS A 122 -5.33 -13.62 -56.81
N LEU A 123 -6.50 -13.25 -56.22
CA LEU A 123 -7.90 -13.03 -56.73
C LEU A 123 -8.66 -14.10 -57.58
N PRO A 124 -10.00 -14.23 -57.45
CA PRO A 124 -10.96 -13.25 -58.03
C PRO A 124 -12.21 -12.88 -57.20
N THR A 125 -12.87 -11.84 -57.72
CA THR A 125 -14.07 -11.08 -57.36
C THR A 125 -15.40 -11.82 -57.45
N ASP A 126 -16.38 -11.45 -56.62
CA ASP A 126 -17.79 -11.27 -57.02
C ASP A 126 -18.57 -10.40 -56.00
N ALA A 127 -19.41 -9.50 -56.53
CA ALA A 127 -20.34 -8.58 -55.85
C ALA A 127 -21.78 -9.22 -55.82
N PRO A 128 -22.90 -8.59 -55.36
CA PRO A 128 -23.16 -7.16 -55.15
C PRO A 128 -23.96 -6.74 -53.89
N ALA A 129 -23.99 -5.41 -53.68
CA ALA A 129 -24.84 -4.69 -52.74
C ALA A 129 -26.11 -4.14 -53.43
N SER A 130 -27.21 -4.03 -52.68
CA SER A 130 -28.47 -3.34 -53.05
C SER A 130 -28.91 -2.47 -51.85
N SER A 131 -28.73 -1.14 -51.90
CA SER A 131 -29.71 -0.13 -52.35
C SER A 131 -30.93 0.05 -51.44
N ALA A 132 -30.89 1.12 -50.63
CA ALA A 132 -32.06 1.75 -49.99
C ALA A 132 -32.31 3.12 -50.64
N PRO A 133 -33.55 3.52 -50.96
CA PRO A 133 -33.84 4.83 -51.53
C PRO A 133 -34.27 5.85 -50.48
N SER A 134 -33.79 7.08 -50.68
CA SER A 134 -34.24 8.33 -50.05
C SER A 134 -35.37 8.97 -50.85
N ILE A 135 -36.41 9.50 -50.19
CA ILE A 135 -37.30 10.55 -50.74
C ILE A 135 -37.55 11.64 -49.67
N SER A 136 -37.54 12.87 -50.19
CA SER A 136 -37.50 14.24 -49.62
C SER A 136 -38.84 14.79 -49.03
N PRO A 137 -38.92 16.07 -48.55
CA PRO A 137 -39.56 16.46 -47.27
C PRO A 137 -40.85 17.33 -47.32
N SER A 138 -41.35 17.63 -46.11
CA SER A 138 -42.15 18.80 -45.65
C SER A 138 -43.62 18.97 -46.06
N MET A 139 -44.52 19.04 -45.06
CA MET A 139 -45.54 20.11 -44.89
C MET A 139 -46.35 19.95 -43.57
N VAL A 140 -46.58 21.09 -42.91
CA VAL A 140 -47.56 21.41 -41.83
C VAL A 140 -48.42 22.57 -42.43
N PRO A 141 -49.67 22.93 -42.05
CA PRO A 141 -50.47 22.67 -40.83
C PRO A 141 -51.94 22.23 -41.08
N THR A 142 -52.70 21.89 -40.03
CA THR A 142 -54.00 22.55 -39.69
C THR A 142 -54.60 22.04 -38.38
N THR A 143 -55.29 22.97 -37.73
CA THR A 143 -55.89 23.00 -36.39
C THR A 143 -57.25 22.31 -36.29
N SER A 144 -57.55 21.63 -35.18
CA SER A 144 -58.86 21.72 -34.51
C SER A 144 -58.78 21.29 -33.04
N GLU A 145 -59.61 21.95 -32.24
CA GLU A 145 -59.62 22.13 -30.79
C GLU A 145 -60.21 20.95 -29.97
N PRO A 146 -60.19 21.02 -28.62
CA PRO A 146 -60.06 19.88 -27.72
C PRO A 146 -61.40 19.32 -27.24
N THR A 147 -61.43 18.01 -26.99
CA THR A 147 -62.51 17.39 -26.19
C THR A 147 -62.05 17.13 -24.77
N VAL A 148 -62.77 17.77 -23.86
CA VAL A 148 -62.71 17.65 -22.40
C VAL A 148 -63.07 16.22 -21.98
N PHE A 149 -62.24 15.61 -21.14
CA PHE A 149 -62.68 14.53 -20.25
C PHE A 149 -62.26 14.86 -18.81
N VAL A 150 -63.28 15.04 -17.98
CA VAL A 150 -63.22 15.17 -16.51
C VAL A 150 -63.11 13.75 -15.92
N PRO A 151 -62.38 13.54 -14.81
CA PRO A 151 -61.97 12.22 -14.34
C PRO A 151 -63.10 11.51 -13.59
N SER A 152 -63.31 10.22 -13.87
CA SER A 152 -64.07 9.34 -12.98
C SER A 152 -63.10 8.40 -12.26
N SER A 153 -63.04 8.58 -10.95
CA SER A 153 -62.32 7.77 -9.97
C SER A 153 -62.86 6.35 -9.88
N SER A 154 -61.96 5.38 -9.94
CA SER A 154 -61.99 4.15 -9.14
C SER A 154 -60.57 3.56 -9.11
N PRO A 155 -60.07 3.10 -7.95
CA PRO A 155 -58.68 2.72 -7.79
C PRO A 155 -58.46 1.35 -8.41
N THR A 156 -57.84 1.29 -9.58
CA THR A 156 -57.33 0.02 -10.09
C THR A 156 -56.13 -0.35 -9.22
N ALA A 157 -56.32 -1.41 -8.45
CA ALA A 157 -55.41 -2.00 -7.48
C ALA A 157 -53.92 -1.81 -7.84
N VAL A 158 -53.17 -1.28 -6.88
CA VAL A 158 -51.75 -1.56 -6.72
C VAL A 158 -51.59 -3.08 -6.84
N PRO A 159 -50.69 -3.62 -7.70
CA PRO A 159 -50.43 -5.04 -7.70
C PRO A 159 -49.79 -5.41 -6.36
N THR A 160 -50.62 -5.92 -5.46
CA THR A 160 -50.20 -6.57 -4.22
C THR A 160 -49.36 -7.80 -4.58
N LYS A 161 -48.14 -7.84 -4.02
CA LYS A 161 -47.24 -9.00 -3.87
C LYS A 161 -46.90 -9.83 -5.13
N LEU A 162 -45.72 -9.56 -5.68
CA LEU A 162 -44.94 -10.54 -6.46
C LEU A 162 -44.31 -11.65 -5.58
N ALA A 163 -44.59 -11.67 -4.27
CA ALA A 163 -43.93 -12.53 -3.27
C ALA A 163 -44.43 -14.00 -3.24
N ASP A 164 -45.52 -14.33 -3.94
CA ASP A 164 -46.15 -15.66 -3.85
C ASP A 164 -45.73 -16.62 -4.98
N ARG A 165 -44.71 -16.29 -5.78
CA ARG A 165 -44.10 -17.28 -6.68
C ARG A 165 -43.14 -18.16 -5.88
N PRO A 166 -43.25 -19.50 -5.96
CA PRO A 166 -42.33 -20.38 -5.27
C PRO A 166 -40.89 -20.10 -5.74
N LEU A 167 -39.97 -20.02 -4.78
CA LEU A 167 -38.54 -19.91 -5.03
C LEU A 167 -38.09 -21.11 -5.88
N ASN A 168 -37.35 -20.85 -6.96
CA ASN A 168 -36.79 -21.93 -7.77
C ASN A 168 -35.41 -22.30 -7.19
N CYS A 169 -35.39 -23.25 -6.26
CA CYS A 169 -34.16 -23.81 -5.73
C CYS A 169 -33.46 -24.67 -6.81
N VAL A 170 -32.50 -24.07 -7.51
CA VAL A 170 -31.67 -24.75 -8.52
C VAL A 170 -30.76 -25.81 -7.86
N GLN A 171 -30.39 -25.58 -6.61
CA GLN A 171 -29.69 -26.50 -5.74
C GLN A 171 -30.30 -26.42 -4.35
N ALA A 172 -30.45 -27.55 -3.67
CA ALA A 172 -30.90 -27.62 -2.28
C ALA A 172 -29.96 -28.51 -1.48
N VAL A 173 -29.45 -28.01 -0.35
CA VAL A 173 -28.53 -28.73 0.55
C VAL A 173 -29.09 -28.73 1.97
N GLN A 174 -29.02 -29.88 2.63
CA GLN A 174 -29.24 -30.00 4.08
C GLN A 174 -27.87 -30.14 4.77
N GLY A 175 -27.53 -29.21 5.65
CA GLY A 175 -26.21 -29.13 6.29
C GLY A 175 -25.82 -27.68 6.57
N GLU A 176 -24.68 -27.46 7.23
CA GLU A 176 -24.25 -26.12 7.69
C GLU A 176 -23.76 -25.18 6.58
N GLU A 177 -23.34 -25.74 5.44
CA GLU A 177 -22.75 -25.00 4.32
C GLU A 177 -23.25 -25.52 2.97
N LEU A 178 -23.47 -24.59 2.04
CA LEU A 178 -23.78 -24.83 0.63
C LEU A 178 -22.66 -24.27 -0.24
N THR A 179 -22.15 -25.09 -1.16
CA THR A 179 -21.14 -24.69 -2.15
C THR A 179 -21.73 -24.60 -3.55
N ILE A 180 -21.47 -23.47 -4.22
CA ILE A 180 -21.90 -23.13 -5.58
C ILE A 180 -20.68 -23.15 -6.52
N SER A 181 -20.80 -23.88 -7.62
CA SER A 181 -19.72 -24.10 -8.60
C SER A 181 -19.29 -22.81 -9.32
N SER A 182 -18.00 -22.72 -9.64
CA SER A 182 -17.29 -21.56 -10.22
C SER A 182 -17.72 -21.15 -11.63
N THR A 183 -18.92 -21.48 -12.10
CA THR A 183 -19.46 -21.06 -13.42
C THR A 183 -20.96 -20.81 -13.36
N ALA A 184 -21.53 -20.71 -12.15
CA ALA A 184 -22.96 -20.54 -11.95
C ALA A 184 -23.48 -19.23 -12.57
N THR A 185 -24.58 -19.32 -13.31
CA THR A 185 -25.36 -18.15 -13.73
C THR A 185 -26.65 -18.12 -12.94
N PHE A 186 -27.08 -16.94 -12.53
CA PHE A 186 -28.32 -16.75 -11.79
C PHE A 186 -29.29 -15.94 -12.64
N ARG A 187 -30.39 -16.57 -13.06
CA ARG A 187 -31.50 -15.88 -13.73
C ARG A 187 -32.51 -15.41 -12.69
N GLN A 188 -33.34 -14.46 -13.07
CA GLN A 188 -34.40 -13.98 -12.20
C GLN A 188 -35.29 -15.14 -11.74
N GLY A 189 -35.44 -15.29 -10.43
CA GLY A 189 -36.16 -16.38 -9.78
C GLY A 189 -35.28 -17.58 -9.38
N GLU A 190 -34.05 -17.69 -9.85
CA GLU A 190 -33.12 -18.79 -9.55
C GLU A 190 -32.32 -18.51 -8.26
N VAL A 191 -32.44 -19.43 -7.30
CA VAL A 191 -31.74 -19.38 -6.03
C VAL A 191 -31.13 -20.74 -5.68
N HIS A 192 -30.11 -20.75 -4.83
CA HIS A 192 -29.56 -21.94 -4.21
C HIS A 192 -29.95 -21.95 -2.74
N CYS A 193 -30.52 -23.06 -2.28
CA CYS A 193 -31.18 -23.18 -0.99
C CYS A 193 -30.39 -24.07 -0.03
N LEU A 194 -30.33 -23.66 1.22
CA LEU A 194 -29.67 -24.32 2.34
C LEU A 194 -30.68 -24.48 3.47
N SER A 195 -30.73 -25.66 4.08
CA SER A 195 -31.56 -25.90 5.26
C SER A 195 -30.73 -26.50 6.40
N VAL A 196 -30.83 -25.90 7.59
CA VAL A 196 -30.13 -26.29 8.82
C VAL A 196 -31.15 -26.28 9.94
N ASP A 197 -31.40 -27.42 10.60
CA ASP A 197 -32.25 -27.49 11.81
C ASP A 197 -33.61 -26.78 11.71
N GLY A 198 -34.25 -26.83 10.54
CA GLY A 198 -35.55 -26.20 10.29
C GLY A 198 -35.50 -24.71 9.94
N GLN A 199 -34.31 -24.11 9.87
CA GLN A 199 -34.08 -22.81 9.23
C GLN A 199 -33.77 -22.98 7.75
N GLU A 200 -34.11 -21.97 6.97
CA GLU A 200 -33.87 -21.94 5.52
C GLU A 200 -33.09 -20.69 5.14
N ALA A 201 -32.02 -20.87 4.37
CA ALA A 201 -31.32 -19.79 3.69
C ALA A 201 -31.38 -19.99 2.18
N TYR A 202 -31.38 -18.90 1.43
CA TYR A 202 -31.22 -18.96 -0.02
C TYR A 202 -30.37 -17.81 -0.54
N PHE A 203 -29.55 -18.13 -1.55
CA PHE A 203 -28.70 -17.17 -2.24
C PHE A 203 -28.98 -17.19 -3.74
N GLY A 204 -29.22 -16.02 -4.33
CA GLY A 204 -29.42 -15.90 -5.79
C GLY A 204 -30.28 -14.71 -6.17
N TYR A 205 -30.88 -14.77 -7.37
CA TYR A 205 -31.64 -13.67 -7.94
C TYR A 205 -33.14 -13.90 -7.77
N THR A 206 -33.80 -13.08 -6.95
CA THR A 206 -35.22 -13.24 -6.62
C THR A 206 -36.15 -12.68 -7.70
N TRP A 207 -37.44 -13.04 -7.63
CA TRP A 207 -38.49 -12.47 -8.48
C TRP A 207 -38.74 -10.98 -8.22
N THR A 208 -38.28 -10.45 -7.08
CA THR A 208 -38.43 -9.04 -6.68
C THR A 208 -37.25 -8.17 -7.13
N ASN A 209 -36.43 -8.64 -8.08
CA ASN A 209 -35.23 -7.96 -8.59
C ASN A 209 -34.14 -7.74 -7.52
N GLN A 210 -34.10 -8.57 -6.48
CA GLN A 210 -33.04 -8.52 -5.48
C GLN A 210 -32.10 -9.70 -5.66
N PHE A 211 -30.81 -9.42 -5.75
CA PHE A 211 -29.77 -10.44 -5.74
C PHE A 211 -29.06 -10.43 -4.39
N GLY A 212 -29.06 -11.56 -3.68
CA GLY A 212 -28.58 -11.55 -2.31
C GLY A 212 -28.68 -12.87 -1.56
N LEU A 213 -28.32 -12.80 -0.28
CA LEU A 213 -28.50 -13.83 0.74
C LEU A 213 -29.72 -13.47 1.62
N PHE A 214 -30.58 -14.45 1.80
CA PHE A 214 -31.79 -14.33 2.60
C PHE A 214 -31.91 -15.52 3.55
N VAL A 215 -32.38 -15.29 4.77
CA VAL A 215 -32.51 -16.31 5.82
C VAL A 215 -33.89 -16.19 6.44
N ASN A 216 -34.66 -17.28 6.43
CA ASN A 216 -36.05 -17.36 6.87
C ASN A 216 -36.96 -16.26 6.25
N GLY A 217 -36.63 -15.84 5.02
CA GLY A 217 -37.33 -14.77 4.29
C GLY A 217 -36.87 -13.35 4.63
N GLU A 218 -35.93 -13.17 5.56
CA GLU A 218 -35.32 -11.88 5.88
C GLU A 218 -34.04 -11.66 5.06
N THR A 219 -33.80 -10.41 4.66
CA THR A 219 -32.60 -10.03 3.92
C THR A 219 -31.39 -9.98 4.85
N VAL A 220 -30.37 -10.79 4.55
CA VAL A 220 -29.08 -10.76 5.24
C VAL A 220 -28.07 -9.90 4.47
N TRP A 221 -28.04 -10.03 3.14
CA TRP A 221 -27.26 -9.17 2.26
C TRP A 221 -27.90 -9.07 0.88
N THR A 222 -27.84 -7.91 0.23
CA THR A 222 -28.18 -7.74 -1.19
C THR A 222 -27.14 -6.88 -1.89
N ALA A 223 -26.93 -7.15 -3.17
CA ALA A 223 -26.18 -6.23 -4.02
C ALA A 223 -26.84 -4.83 -4.05
N PRO A 224 -26.07 -3.74 -4.24
CA PRO A 224 -26.57 -2.36 -4.18
C PRO A 224 -27.72 -2.08 -5.16
N GLU A 225 -28.90 -1.69 -4.67
CA GLU A 225 -30.12 -1.48 -5.48
C GLU A 225 -29.99 -0.33 -6.50
N ASP A 226 -29.12 0.65 -6.25
CA ASP A 226 -28.90 1.80 -7.13
C ASP A 226 -28.21 1.43 -8.45
N GLN A 227 -27.59 0.24 -8.54
CA GLN A 227 -26.91 -0.26 -9.74
C GLN A 227 -27.68 -1.37 -10.48
N VAL A 228 -28.80 -1.86 -9.93
CA VAL A 228 -29.51 -3.09 -10.35
C VAL A 228 -30.87 -2.75 -11.00
N ASN A 229 -30.90 -1.72 -11.86
CA ASN A 229 -32.13 -1.24 -12.51
C ASN A 229 -32.08 -1.34 -14.04
N ALA A 230 -31.33 -2.29 -14.60
CA ALA A 230 -31.21 -2.46 -16.05
C ALA A 230 -32.07 -3.63 -16.54
N SER A 231 -32.89 -3.40 -17.56
CA SER A 231 -33.56 -4.48 -18.27
C SER A 231 -32.52 -5.41 -18.91
N PHE A 232 -32.54 -6.70 -18.53
CA PHE A 232 -31.62 -7.79 -18.92
C PHE A 232 -30.30 -7.89 -18.14
N GLU A 233 -30.44 -8.15 -16.83
CA GLU A 233 -29.34 -8.45 -15.91
C GLU A 233 -28.88 -9.91 -16.01
N ARG A 234 -27.55 -10.12 -16.05
CA ARG A 234 -26.94 -11.45 -15.92
C ARG A 234 -26.00 -11.47 -14.73
N TRP A 235 -26.44 -12.14 -13.68
CA TRP A 235 -25.59 -12.52 -12.55
C TRP A 235 -24.84 -13.80 -12.91
N SER A 236 -23.52 -13.79 -12.72
CA SER A 236 -22.69 -14.97 -12.98
C SER A 236 -21.49 -15.01 -12.06
N LEU A 237 -21.28 -16.14 -11.38
CA LEU A 237 -19.98 -16.53 -10.87
C LEU A 237 -19.17 -17.09 -12.03
N GLN A 238 -18.09 -16.42 -12.38
CA GLN A 238 -17.24 -16.76 -13.52
C GLN A 238 -16.18 -17.79 -13.12
N GLY A 239 -15.64 -18.48 -14.14
CA GLY A 239 -14.59 -19.50 -14.00
C GLY A 239 -13.36 -19.02 -13.23
N ASP A 240 -13.13 -17.70 -13.26
CA ASP A 240 -12.05 -16.97 -12.62
C ASP A 240 -12.38 -16.56 -11.17
N GLY A 241 -13.49 -17.04 -10.60
CA GLY A 241 -13.88 -16.75 -9.22
C GLY A 241 -14.59 -15.41 -9.02
N ASN A 242 -14.84 -14.63 -10.08
CA ASN A 242 -15.51 -13.34 -9.96
C ASN A 242 -17.03 -13.50 -10.03
N LEU A 243 -17.76 -13.05 -9.02
CA LEU A 243 -19.21 -12.90 -9.10
C LEU A 243 -19.53 -11.52 -9.68
N VAL A 244 -20.17 -11.51 -10.85
CA VAL A 244 -20.36 -10.30 -11.67
C VAL A 244 -21.80 -10.15 -12.08
N LEU A 245 -22.29 -8.91 -12.04
CA LEU A 245 -23.50 -8.45 -12.68
C LEU A 245 -23.16 -7.74 -13.98
N ARG A 246 -23.82 -8.17 -15.07
CA ARG A 246 -23.70 -7.53 -16.39
C ARG A 246 -25.02 -6.97 -16.90
N ASP A 247 -24.93 -5.85 -17.62
CA ASP A 247 -26.05 -5.25 -18.35
C ASP A 247 -26.32 -5.95 -19.70
N SER A 248 -27.33 -5.47 -20.43
CA SER A 248 -27.70 -5.99 -21.76
C SER A 248 -26.60 -5.85 -22.82
N ASN A 249 -25.67 -4.90 -22.63
CA ASN A 249 -24.53 -4.66 -23.51
C ASN A 249 -23.29 -5.47 -23.09
N ASN A 250 -23.45 -6.37 -22.10
CA ASN A 250 -22.40 -7.21 -21.52
C ASN A 250 -21.33 -6.44 -20.70
N ASN A 251 -21.60 -5.17 -20.36
CA ASN A 251 -20.74 -4.39 -19.47
C ASN A 251 -20.90 -4.89 -18.03
N ALA A 252 -19.80 -5.03 -17.31
CA ALA A 252 -19.85 -5.32 -15.88
C ALA A 252 -20.27 -4.06 -15.11
N ILE A 253 -21.43 -4.10 -14.47
CA ILE A 253 -21.99 -2.97 -13.71
C ILE A 253 -21.79 -3.16 -12.19
N TRP A 254 -21.64 -4.39 -11.72
CA TRP A 254 -21.19 -4.71 -10.35
C TRP A 254 -20.34 -5.98 -10.38
N ARG A 255 -19.39 -6.12 -9.46
CA ARG A 255 -18.59 -7.35 -9.30
C ARG A 255 -18.00 -7.47 -7.90
N THR A 256 -17.67 -8.69 -7.47
CA THR A 256 -16.96 -8.96 -6.21
C THR A 256 -15.48 -8.62 -6.28
N GLY A 257 -14.91 -8.43 -7.47
CA GLY A 257 -13.49 -8.11 -7.68
C GLY A 257 -12.54 -9.28 -7.36
N THR A 258 -13.10 -10.48 -7.26
CA THR A 258 -12.39 -11.73 -7.00
C THR A 258 -12.03 -12.45 -8.30
N CYS A 259 -11.70 -11.71 -9.36
CA CYS A 259 -11.28 -12.30 -10.63
C CYS A 259 -9.88 -12.89 -10.57
N CYS A 260 -9.57 -13.74 -11.54
CA CYS A 260 -8.29 -14.41 -11.73
C CYS A 260 -7.98 -15.52 -10.71
N HIS A 261 -8.97 -16.00 -9.96
CA HIS A 261 -8.89 -17.12 -9.03
C HIS A 261 -9.66 -18.33 -9.57
N ASN A 262 -9.07 -19.03 -10.55
CA ASN A 262 -9.71 -20.18 -11.17
C ASN A 262 -10.03 -21.28 -10.14
N GLY A 263 -11.25 -21.80 -10.23
CA GLY A 263 -11.74 -22.85 -9.32
C GLY A 263 -12.16 -22.35 -7.93
N SER A 264 -12.28 -21.03 -7.74
CA SER A 264 -12.87 -20.46 -6.52
C SER A 264 -14.32 -20.92 -6.36
N GLN A 265 -14.72 -21.14 -5.12
CA GLN A 265 -16.04 -21.61 -4.76
C GLN A 265 -16.80 -20.51 -4.04
N LEU A 266 -18.05 -20.29 -4.43
CA LEU A 266 -18.96 -19.44 -3.69
C LEU A 266 -19.68 -20.30 -2.66
N LYS A 267 -19.63 -19.91 -1.40
CA LYS A 267 -20.13 -20.67 -0.27
C LYS A 267 -21.18 -19.85 0.49
N VAL A 268 -22.16 -20.54 1.06
CA VAL A 268 -23.31 -19.95 1.74
C VAL A 268 -23.54 -20.70 3.05
N SER A 269 -23.75 -19.96 4.14
CA SER A 269 -24.23 -20.46 5.43
C SER A 269 -25.47 -19.66 5.88
N MET A 270 -26.02 -19.98 7.05
CA MET A 270 -27.08 -19.19 7.69
C MET A 270 -26.61 -17.78 8.08
N GLU A 271 -25.31 -17.53 8.13
CA GLU A 271 -24.76 -16.27 8.60
C GLU A 271 -24.27 -15.40 7.44
N ARG A 272 -23.63 -16.01 6.41
CA ARG A 272 -22.92 -15.28 5.36
C ARG A 272 -22.86 -16.03 4.03
N VAL A 273 -22.52 -15.28 2.99
CA VAL A 273 -22.06 -15.76 1.69
C VAL A 273 -20.61 -15.31 1.48
N TRP A 274 -19.74 -16.15 0.93
CA TRP A 274 -18.34 -15.80 0.67
C TRP A 274 -17.77 -16.51 -0.55
N ILE A 275 -16.72 -15.94 -1.13
CA ILE A 275 -15.93 -16.57 -2.19
C ILE A 275 -14.63 -17.05 -1.56
N GLU A 276 -14.35 -18.33 -1.72
CA GLU A 276 -13.15 -18.99 -1.25
C GLU A 276 -12.32 -19.43 -2.47
N SER A 277 -11.04 -19.09 -2.50
CA SER A 277 -10.15 -19.54 -3.58
C SER A 277 -10.02 -21.06 -3.56
N SER A 278 -9.56 -21.65 -4.67
CA SER A 278 -9.22 -23.09 -4.72
C SER A 278 -8.15 -23.52 -3.70
N ARG A 279 -7.52 -22.56 -3.03
CA ARG A 279 -6.51 -22.75 -1.99
C ARG A 279 -7.01 -22.43 -0.57
N GLY A 280 -8.30 -22.17 -0.37
CA GLY A 280 -8.89 -21.94 0.94
C GLY A 280 -8.80 -20.50 1.47
N SER A 281 -8.32 -19.54 0.66
CA SER A 281 -8.30 -18.12 1.05
C SER A 281 -9.67 -17.49 0.84
N GLN A 282 -10.17 -16.75 1.82
CA GLN A 282 -11.42 -15.99 1.67
C GLN A 282 -11.15 -14.72 0.84
N LEU A 283 -11.70 -14.68 -0.37
CA LEU A 283 -11.53 -13.57 -1.30
C LEU A 283 -12.57 -12.46 -1.09
N TRP A 284 -13.77 -12.81 -0.62
CA TRP A 284 -14.89 -11.87 -0.41
C TRP A 284 -15.92 -12.50 0.53
N SER A 285 -16.65 -11.73 1.37
CA SER A 285 -17.71 -12.25 2.24
C SER A 285 -18.73 -11.19 2.64
N GLU A 286 -20.01 -11.58 2.78
CA GLU A 286 -21.12 -10.72 3.21
C GLU A 286 -22.20 -11.47 4.02
N PRO A 287 -22.80 -10.86 5.07
CA PRO A 287 -22.31 -9.66 5.74
C PRO A 287 -20.89 -9.89 6.23
N PHE A 288 -20.08 -8.84 6.15
CA PHE A 288 -18.74 -8.87 6.71
C PHE A 288 -18.84 -8.96 8.23
N PHE A 289 -18.74 -10.16 8.80
CA PHE A 289 -18.62 -10.32 10.24
C PHE A 289 -17.22 -9.90 10.67
N VAL A 290 -17.12 -8.72 11.27
CA VAL A 290 -16.18 -8.57 12.38
C VAL A 290 -16.63 -9.61 13.39
N THR A 291 -15.74 -10.54 13.77
CA THR A 291 -16.00 -11.39 14.92
C THR A 291 -16.28 -10.45 16.08
N GLN A 292 -17.55 -10.29 16.46
CA GLN A 292 -17.89 -9.44 17.59
C GLN A 292 -17.12 -10.01 18.78
N THR A 293 -16.29 -9.17 19.37
CA THR A 293 -15.55 -9.48 20.58
C THR A 293 -16.57 -10.03 21.59
N PRO A 294 -16.31 -11.17 22.27
CA PRO A 294 -17.17 -11.58 23.37
C PRO A 294 -17.25 -10.40 24.34
N SER A 295 -18.47 -9.89 24.53
CA SER A 295 -18.72 -8.75 25.39
C SER A 295 -18.19 -9.08 26.78
N LEU A 296 -17.18 -8.33 27.24
CA LEU A 296 -16.71 -8.35 28.63
C LEU A 296 -17.71 -7.60 29.53
N THR A 297 -19.01 -7.88 29.40
CA THR A 297 -19.94 -7.58 30.47
C THR A 297 -19.96 -8.78 31.40
N PRO A 298 -19.43 -8.68 32.63
CA PRO A 298 -19.55 -9.76 33.59
C PRO A 298 -21.03 -9.99 33.87
N THR A 299 -21.54 -11.18 33.52
CA THR A 299 -22.85 -11.64 33.95
C THR A 299 -22.85 -11.66 35.48
N SER A 300 -23.59 -10.75 36.11
CA SER A 300 -23.85 -10.76 37.54
C SER A 300 -24.83 -11.90 37.85
N GLN A 301 -24.35 -13.13 37.86
CA GLN A 301 -25.09 -14.26 38.41
C GLN A 301 -24.16 -15.03 39.36
N PRO A 302 -24.49 -15.13 40.67
CA PRO A 302 -23.61 -15.77 41.64
C PRO A 302 -23.58 -17.28 41.44
N THR A 303 -22.37 -17.80 41.19
CA THR A 303 -22.05 -19.23 41.21
C THR A 303 -22.19 -19.78 42.62
N GLY A 304 -22.91 -20.89 42.78
CA GLY A 304 -23.05 -21.59 44.06
C GLY A 304 -21.70 -22.13 44.61
N PRO A 305 -21.62 -22.40 45.93
CA PRO A 305 -20.37 -22.74 46.60
C PRO A 305 -19.84 -24.14 46.21
N PRO A 306 -18.51 -24.36 46.26
CA PRO A 306 -17.88 -25.60 45.83
C PRO A 306 -18.01 -26.73 46.88
N THR A 307 -18.23 -27.95 46.39
CA THR A 307 -18.26 -29.20 47.17
C THR A 307 -16.83 -29.69 47.49
N PRO A 308 -16.55 -30.24 48.68
CA PRO A 308 -15.19 -30.58 49.11
C PRO A 308 -14.65 -31.93 48.62
N THR A 309 -13.33 -31.97 48.65
CA THR A 309 -12.28 -32.96 48.33
C THR A 309 -12.48 -34.39 48.84
N PRO A 310 -11.80 -35.40 48.24
CA PRO A 310 -11.28 -36.53 49.01
C PRO A 310 -9.75 -36.71 48.91
N THR A 311 -9.22 -37.24 50.02
CA THR A 311 -7.81 -37.37 50.45
C THR A 311 -7.14 -38.68 50.01
N LEU A 312 -5.80 -38.63 49.97
CA LEU A 312 -4.75 -39.62 49.59
C LEU A 312 -4.67 -40.93 50.42
N ALA A 313 -4.09 -42.00 49.83
CA ALA A 313 -2.94 -42.77 50.38
C ALA A 313 -2.42 -43.90 49.43
N PRO A 314 -1.11 -44.27 49.45
CA PRO A 314 -0.48 -45.29 48.57
C PRO A 314 -0.15 -46.64 49.27
N SER A 315 0.21 -47.69 48.51
CA SER A 315 0.85 -48.92 49.04
C SER A 315 1.72 -49.66 48.01
N LEU A 316 2.80 -50.32 48.46
CA LEU A 316 3.90 -50.96 47.70
C LEU A 316 3.95 -52.51 47.87
N SER A 317 4.24 -53.23 46.76
CA SER A 317 4.90 -54.57 46.58
C SER A 317 4.31 -55.89 47.15
N PRO A 318 4.73 -57.12 46.72
CA PRO A 318 5.40 -57.62 45.48
C PRO A 318 4.79 -58.92 44.83
N THR A 319 5.38 -59.39 43.71
CA THR A 319 5.10 -60.54 42.78
C THR A 319 5.07 -61.97 43.41
N PRO A 320 4.53 -63.06 42.76
CA PRO A 320 5.23 -63.85 41.71
C PRO A 320 4.36 -64.56 40.61
N LEU A 321 5.04 -65.14 39.61
CA LEU A 321 4.61 -65.94 38.42
C LEU A 321 4.01 -67.33 38.78
N PRO A 322 3.16 -67.98 37.92
CA PRO A 322 3.67 -69.06 37.05
C PRO A 322 3.01 -69.23 35.65
N THR A 323 3.78 -69.91 34.82
CA THR A 323 3.70 -70.45 33.44
C THR A 323 2.48 -71.31 33.07
N GLY A 324 2.11 -71.34 31.77
CA GLY A 324 1.37 -72.46 31.15
C GLY A 324 0.70 -72.18 29.80
N LEU A 325 1.18 -72.83 28.72
CA LEU A 325 0.64 -72.87 27.34
C LEU A 325 -0.67 -73.69 27.24
N PRO A 326 -1.55 -73.49 26.22
CA PRO A 326 -1.53 -74.38 25.05
C PRO A 326 -1.93 -73.79 23.65
N THR A 327 -1.59 -74.59 22.65
CA THR A 327 -1.56 -74.55 21.16
C THR A 327 -2.93 -74.34 20.43
N PRO A 328 -2.95 -73.88 19.13
CA PRO A 328 -4.15 -73.32 18.46
C PRO A 328 -4.94 -74.30 17.54
N PRO A 329 -6.18 -73.94 17.13
CA PRO A 329 -6.96 -74.63 16.09
C PRO A 329 -6.71 -74.06 14.66
N PRO A 330 -7.16 -74.73 13.57
CA PRO A 330 -6.47 -74.75 12.28
C PRO A 330 -6.81 -73.62 11.31
N THR A 331 -5.85 -73.40 10.41
CA THR A 331 -5.78 -72.47 9.29
C THR A 331 -6.85 -72.68 8.20
N PRO A 332 -7.61 -71.64 7.78
CA PRO A 332 -8.20 -71.57 6.46
C PRO A 332 -7.23 -70.95 5.43
N SER A 333 -7.32 -71.46 4.20
CA SER A 333 -6.51 -71.17 3.01
C SER A 333 -6.52 -69.69 2.59
N PRO A 334 -5.48 -69.19 1.86
CA PRO A 334 -5.32 -67.77 1.57
C PRO A 334 -6.26 -67.31 0.45
N THR A 335 -7.18 -66.40 0.77
CA THR A 335 -7.76 -65.48 -0.20
C THR A 335 -6.83 -64.27 -0.27
N VAL A 336 -6.22 -64.04 -1.43
CA VAL A 336 -5.45 -62.81 -1.67
C VAL A 336 -6.44 -61.65 -1.73
N GLU A 337 -6.56 -60.95 -0.61
CA GLU A 337 -7.26 -59.67 -0.51
C GLU A 337 -6.40 -58.60 -1.21
N PRO A 338 -6.98 -57.77 -2.10
CA PRO A 338 -6.26 -56.64 -2.67
C PRO A 338 -5.81 -55.70 -1.53
N PRO A 339 -4.64 -55.07 -1.63
CA PRO A 339 -4.15 -54.19 -0.58
C PRO A 339 -5.21 -53.13 -0.25
N PRO A 340 -5.44 -52.81 1.04
CA PRO A 340 -6.40 -51.78 1.41
C PRO A 340 -6.02 -50.49 0.68
N THR A 341 -6.99 -49.95 -0.06
CA THR A 341 -6.87 -48.62 -0.63
C THR A 341 -6.51 -47.68 0.52
N PRO A 342 -5.43 -46.88 0.41
CA PRO A 342 -5.10 -45.94 1.46
C PRO A 342 -6.35 -45.11 1.76
N PRO A 343 -6.62 -44.80 3.05
CA PRO A 343 -7.72 -43.90 3.39
C PRO A 343 -7.58 -42.63 2.54
N PRO A 344 -8.70 -42.02 2.07
CA PRO A 344 -8.62 -40.81 1.29
C PRO A 344 -7.74 -39.82 2.03
N THR A 345 -6.58 -39.52 1.47
CA THR A 345 -5.70 -38.49 1.99
C THR A 345 -6.57 -37.25 2.02
N THR A 346 -6.87 -36.74 3.22
CA THR A 346 -7.45 -35.40 3.36
C THR A 346 -6.61 -34.50 2.44
N PRO A 347 -7.24 -33.76 1.50
CA PRO A 347 -6.50 -32.79 0.71
C PRO A 347 -5.64 -31.96 1.66
N PRO A 348 -4.38 -31.66 1.33
CA PRO A 348 -3.57 -30.82 2.21
C PRO A 348 -4.40 -29.58 2.52
N THR A 349 -4.75 -29.40 3.78
CA THR A 349 -5.31 -28.14 4.23
C THR A 349 -4.18 -27.15 4.01
N PHE A 350 -4.33 -26.25 3.05
CA PHE A 350 -3.35 -25.19 2.83
C PHE A 350 -3.32 -24.35 4.12
N GLU A 351 -2.35 -24.62 4.99
CA GLU A 351 -2.16 -23.81 6.20
C GLU A 351 -1.76 -22.40 5.78
N LYS A 352 -2.44 -21.39 6.35
CA LYS A 352 -2.10 -19.98 6.12
C LYS A 352 -0.64 -19.73 6.53
N PRO A 353 0.11 -18.85 5.82
CA PRO A 353 1.48 -18.54 6.19
C PRO A 353 1.55 -17.98 7.62
N ASP A 354 2.58 -18.38 8.39
CA ASP A 354 2.89 -17.70 9.65
C ASP A 354 3.60 -16.37 9.33
N PRO A 355 2.99 -15.20 9.60
CA PRO A 355 3.62 -13.92 9.28
C PRO A 355 4.95 -13.69 10.02
N TYR A 356 5.21 -14.39 11.12
CA TYR A 356 6.38 -14.15 11.97
C TYR A 356 7.52 -15.17 11.78
N SER A 357 7.30 -16.25 11.04
CA SER A 357 8.32 -17.27 10.74
C SER A 357 9.31 -16.79 9.66
N GLY A 358 10.59 -17.13 9.82
CA GLY A 358 11.60 -16.96 8.78
C GLY A 358 11.73 -15.52 8.25
N LEU A 359 11.31 -15.30 7.00
CA LEU A 359 11.28 -14.00 6.34
C LEU A 359 9.99 -13.25 6.71
N GLN A 360 10.13 -12.06 7.28
CA GLN A 360 9.02 -11.18 7.66
C GLN A 360 8.79 -10.09 6.62
N TYR A 361 7.52 -9.87 6.23
CA TYR A 361 7.14 -8.77 5.34
C TYR A 361 6.67 -7.56 6.12
N TYR A 362 7.27 -6.39 5.85
CA TYR A 362 6.89 -5.09 6.40
C TYR A 362 6.33 -4.22 5.29
N ALA A 363 5.04 -3.89 5.33
CA ALA A 363 4.38 -3.18 4.24
C ALA A 363 4.17 -1.70 4.56
N TYR A 364 4.56 -0.81 3.65
CA TYR A 364 4.26 0.62 3.75
C TYR A 364 2.74 0.85 3.71
N TYR A 365 2.23 1.57 4.71
CA TYR A 365 0.80 1.79 4.95
C TYR A 365 0.47 3.27 5.10
N TYR A 366 -0.54 3.70 4.37
CA TYR A 366 -0.91 5.11 4.20
C TYR A 366 -2.30 5.40 4.74
N PRO A 367 -2.41 6.06 5.90
CA PRO A 367 -3.68 6.29 6.56
C PRO A 367 -4.37 7.60 6.14
N TRP A 368 -4.30 8.03 4.87
CA TRP A 368 -4.76 9.36 4.46
C TRP A 368 -6.02 9.41 3.58
N TYR A 369 -6.73 8.29 3.43
CA TYR A 369 -7.92 8.20 2.59
C TYR A 369 -9.18 8.59 3.35
N ILE A 370 -10.04 9.39 2.71
CA ILE A 370 -11.34 9.81 3.24
C ILE A 370 -12.42 9.05 2.47
N ARG A 371 -13.42 8.52 3.17
CA ARG A 371 -14.54 7.81 2.54
C ARG A 371 -15.16 8.66 1.43
N ASN A 372 -15.25 8.08 0.24
CA ASN A 372 -15.79 8.68 -0.98
C ASN A 372 -15.04 9.92 -1.52
N ASP A 373 -14.00 10.42 -0.85
CA ASP A 373 -13.21 11.58 -1.28
C ASP A 373 -11.71 11.24 -1.36
N TRP A 374 -11.32 10.76 -2.53
CA TRP A 374 -9.92 10.50 -2.89
C TRP A 374 -9.39 11.56 -3.86
N SER A 375 -10.06 12.72 -3.94
CA SER A 375 -9.83 13.72 -4.99
C SER A 375 -8.51 14.48 -4.87
N ARG A 376 -7.80 14.33 -3.73
CA ARG A 376 -6.54 15.02 -3.46
C ARG A 376 -5.48 14.75 -4.54
N HIS A 377 -5.44 13.53 -5.07
CA HIS A 377 -4.56 13.14 -6.17
C HIS A 377 -5.30 12.20 -7.13
N GLY A 378 -4.84 12.18 -8.38
CA GLY A 378 -5.25 11.12 -9.30
C GLY A 378 -4.78 9.75 -8.80
N TYR A 379 -5.47 8.70 -9.23
CA TYR A 379 -5.09 7.31 -9.02
C TYR A 379 -5.64 6.51 -10.19
N GLN A 380 -5.05 5.35 -10.47
CA GLN A 380 -5.41 4.55 -11.66
C GLN A 380 -6.33 3.37 -11.33
N ASP A 381 -6.03 2.73 -10.21
CA ASP A 381 -6.62 1.45 -9.83
C ASP A 381 -7.68 1.72 -8.76
N GLU A 382 -8.86 1.12 -8.93
CA GLU A 382 -9.95 1.28 -7.96
C GLU A 382 -9.81 0.19 -6.88
N PRO A 383 -9.77 0.53 -5.58
CA PRO A 383 -9.68 -0.46 -4.53
C PRO A 383 -10.88 -1.41 -4.50
N LEU A 384 -10.66 -2.64 -4.06
CA LEU A 384 -11.73 -3.63 -3.88
C LEU A 384 -12.81 -3.14 -2.90
N LEU A 385 -12.42 -2.42 -1.86
CA LEU A 385 -13.33 -1.81 -0.88
C LEU A 385 -13.94 -0.48 -1.38
N GLY A 386 -13.73 -0.11 -2.64
CA GLY A 386 -14.04 1.19 -3.19
C GLY A 386 -13.24 2.31 -2.53
N LYS A 387 -13.74 3.55 -2.62
CA LYS A 387 -13.13 4.73 -2.00
C LYS A 387 -13.37 4.74 -0.49
N TYR A 388 -12.66 3.88 0.22
CA TYR A 388 -12.78 3.73 1.67
C TYR A 388 -12.15 4.89 2.44
N GLY A 389 -12.57 5.09 3.68
CA GLY A 389 -11.88 5.92 4.67
C GLY A 389 -10.91 5.09 5.51
N THR A 390 -9.67 5.54 5.67
CA THR A 390 -8.69 4.89 6.56
C THR A 390 -8.98 5.09 8.04
N ASP A 391 -9.98 5.91 8.38
CA ASP A 391 -10.49 6.11 9.72
C ASP A 391 -11.62 5.13 10.10
N GLU A 392 -12.03 4.25 9.19
CA GLU A 392 -13.04 3.23 9.42
C GLU A 392 -12.43 1.95 10.03
N VAL A 393 -12.97 1.49 11.15
CA VAL A 393 -12.48 0.27 11.84
C VAL A 393 -12.68 -0.98 10.97
N ALA A 394 -13.79 -1.08 10.23
CA ALA A 394 -14.06 -2.22 9.34
C ALA A 394 -13.01 -2.35 8.22
N VAL A 395 -12.55 -1.21 7.67
CA VAL A 395 -11.48 -1.18 6.67
C VAL A 395 -10.17 -1.65 7.28
N ALA A 396 -9.85 -1.20 8.50
CA ALA A 396 -8.66 -1.65 9.22
C ALA A 396 -8.69 -3.16 9.52
N GLU A 397 -9.81 -3.70 10.01
CA GLU A 397 -9.99 -5.15 10.22
C GLU A 397 -9.74 -5.93 8.94
N GLN A 398 -10.32 -5.47 7.82
CA GLN A 398 -10.13 -6.13 6.54
C GLN A 398 -8.68 -6.08 6.06
N HIS A 399 -8.01 -4.93 6.20
CA HIS A 399 -6.59 -4.80 5.88
C HIS A 399 -5.72 -5.71 6.75
N ILE A 400 -5.99 -5.82 8.05
CA ILE A 400 -5.30 -6.74 8.96
C ILE A 400 -5.53 -8.19 8.52
N GLN A 401 -6.77 -8.56 8.20
CA GLN A 401 -7.07 -9.90 7.73
C GLN A 401 -6.25 -10.26 6.48
N TRP A 402 -6.27 -9.40 5.46
CA TRP A 402 -5.49 -9.61 4.24
C TRP A 402 -3.99 -9.67 4.51
N ALA A 403 -3.49 -8.84 5.42
CA ALA A 403 -2.10 -8.89 5.83
C ALA A 403 -1.73 -10.26 6.44
N LEU A 404 -2.53 -10.76 7.38
CA LEU A 404 -2.31 -12.07 8.01
C LEU A 404 -2.39 -13.22 7.00
N GLU A 405 -3.32 -13.17 6.06
CA GLU A 405 -3.50 -14.19 5.03
C GLU A 405 -2.35 -14.23 4.01
N THR A 406 -1.56 -13.16 3.93
CA THR A 406 -0.43 -13.03 2.99
C THR A 406 0.94 -13.09 3.64
N GLY A 407 1.00 -13.23 4.97
CA GLY A 407 2.25 -13.24 5.71
C GLY A 407 2.83 -11.84 5.98
N ILE A 408 2.07 -10.77 5.76
CA ILE A 408 2.46 -9.42 6.20
C ILE A 408 2.38 -9.35 7.72
N SER A 409 3.52 -9.05 8.32
CA SER A 409 3.73 -9.12 9.77
C SER A 409 3.66 -7.77 10.46
N SER A 410 3.94 -6.70 9.71
CA SER A 410 4.04 -5.34 10.23
C SER A 410 3.59 -4.28 9.24
N TRP A 411 2.86 -3.29 9.74
CA TRP A 411 2.62 -2.03 9.05
C TRP A 411 3.74 -1.02 9.28
N VAL A 412 4.18 -0.38 8.20
CA VAL A 412 5.13 0.74 8.22
C VAL A 412 4.32 2.01 7.93
N VAL A 413 3.85 2.65 8.99
CA VAL A 413 2.78 3.65 8.94
C VAL A 413 3.34 5.04 8.68
N SER A 414 2.93 5.68 7.57
CA SER A 414 3.31 7.07 7.27
C SER A 414 2.89 8.03 8.39
N TRP A 415 3.88 8.72 8.97
CA TRP A 415 3.70 9.66 10.08
C TRP A 415 4.15 11.07 9.68
N TRP A 416 3.19 11.99 9.57
CA TRP A 416 3.40 13.40 9.19
C TRP A 416 3.20 14.39 10.36
N GLY A 417 3.09 13.91 11.59
CA GLY A 417 2.71 14.70 12.76
C GLY A 417 1.40 14.22 13.39
N ALA A 418 1.30 14.32 14.73
CA ALA A 418 0.15 13.86 15.49
C ALA A 418 -1.19 14.53 15.10
N ASP A 419 -1.13 15.79 14.68
CA ASP A 419 -2.33 16.57 14.33
C ASP A 419 -2.76 16.46 12.86
N ARG A 420 -2.00 15.73 12.04
CA ARG A 420 -2.27 15.56 10.62
C ARG A 420 -3.38 14.54 10.38
N LEU A 421 -4.08 14.69 9.25
CA LEU A 421 -5.16 13.81 8.80
C LEU A 421 -4.77 12.33 8.91
N ALA A 422 -3.59 11.99 8.35
CA ALA A 422 -3.03 10.64 8.37
C ALA A 422 -3.03 10.02 9.77
N MET A 423 -2.53 10.75 10.78
CA MET A 423 -2.43 10.22 12.13
C MET A 423 -3.78 10.17 12.86
N LYS A 424 -4.67 11.13 12.60
CA LYS A 424 -6.06 11.11 13.10
C LYS A 424 -6.81 9.89 12.58
N HIS A 425 -6.68 9.60 11.28
CA HIS A 425 -7.29 8.44 10.64
C HIS A 425 -6.71 7.14 11.19
N PHE A 426 -5.37 7.02 11.28
CA PHE A 426 -4.73 5.84 11.86
C PHE A 426 -5.22 5.53 13.28
N LYS A 427 -5.33 6.56 14.13
CA LYS A 427 -5.85 6.43 15.50
C LYS A 427 -7.33 6.05 15.55
N LYS A 428 -8.15 6.50 14.60
CA LYS A 428 -9.59 6.22 14.57
C LYS A 428 -9.91 4.84 13.96
N GLY A 429 -9.20 4.45 12.90
CA GLY A 429 -9.35 3.17 12.23
C GLY A 429 -8.47 2.09 12.85
N MET A 430 -7.19 2.02 12.45
CA MET A 430 -6.27 0.92 12.78
C MET A 430 -6.05 0.73 14.29
N MET A 431 -5.85 1.81 15.07
CA MET A 431 -5.61 1.68 16.52
C MET A 431 -6.83 1.19 17.30
N ASN A 432 -8.04 1.32 16.74
CA ASN A 432 -9.28 0.83 17.34
C ASN A 432 -9.73 -0.52 16.76
N ALA A 433 -8.96 -1.11 15.84
CA ALA A 433 -9.26 -2.42 15.27
C ALA A 433 -8.97 -3.53 16.30
N PRO A 434 -9.97 -4.33 16.72
CA PRO A 434 -9.77 -5.44 17.66
C PRO A 434 -8.65 -6.42 17.25
N SER A 435 -8.45 -6.65 15.96
CA SER A 435 -7.43 -7.55 15.43
C SER A 435 -6.02 -6.95 15.38
N LEU A 436 -5.82 -5.68 15.78
CA LEU A 436 -4.48 -5.05 15.80
C LEU A 436 -3.49 -5.83 16.69
N ASN A 437 -3.97 -6.57 17.69
CA ASN A 437 -3.11 -7.42 18.52
C ASN A 437 -2.47 -8.61 17.76
N LYS A 438 -2.93 -8.92 16.54
CA LYS A 438 -2.41 -9.99 15.67
C LYS A 438 -1.32 -9.54 14.70
N ILE A 439 -1.16 -8.23 14.49
CA ILE A 439 -0.14 -7.65 13.59
C ILE A 439 0.72 -6.63 14.34
N LYS A 440 1.92 -6.32 13.86
CA LYS A 440 2.75 -5.24 14.41
C LYS A 440 2.64 -3.96 13.60
N PHE A 441 3.11 -2.85 14.15
CA PHE A 441 3.27 -1.61 13.40
C PHE A 441 4.45 -0.78 13.91
N CYS A 442 5.05 0.03 13.05
CA CYS A 442 6.00 1.08 13.41
C CYS A 442 5.75 2.34 12.59
N MET A 443 6.34 3.45 13.02
CA MET A 443 6.23 4.71 12.29
C MET A 443 7.29 4.85 11.22
N LEU A 444 6.84 5.13 9.99
CA LEU A 444 7.62 5.80 8.96
C LEU A 444 7.59 7.29 9.25
N TYR A 445 8.66 7.81 9.82
CA TYR A 445 8.82 9.23 10.05
C TYR A 445 9.04 9.96 8.72
N GLU A 446 8.03 10.72 8.29
CA GLU A 446 8.02 11.48 7.04
C GLU A 446 8.90 12.70 7.18
N SER A 447 10.17 12.50 6.86
CA SER A 447 11.23 13.40 7.30
C SER A 447 11.22 14.76 6.60
N MET A 448 10.47 14.87 5.50
CA MET A 448 10.12 16.13 4.86
C MET A 448 9.41 17.10 5.81
N ILE A 449 8.83 16.64 6.92
CA ILE A 449 8.30 17.53 7.97
C ILE A 449 9.38 18.43 8.59
N LEU A 450 10.66 18.08 8.45
CA LEU A 450 11.82 18.88 8.89
C LEU A 450 12.22 19.95 7.87
N GLU A 451 11.60 20.00 6.70
CA GLU A 451 11.84 21.06 5.72
C GLU A 451 11.44 22.42 6.30
N GLY A 452 12.31 23.42 6.12
CA GLY A 452 12.10 24.77 6.67
C GLY A 452 12.20 24.89 8.19
N ARG A 453 12.38 23.79 8.94
CA ARG A 453 12.50 23.79 10.41
C ARG A 453 13.95 23.93 10.87
N GLY A 454 14.54 25.08 10.53
CA GLY A 454 15.91 25.42 10.92
C GLY A 454 16.96 24.50 10.29
N ASN A 455 18.08 24.31 10.99
CA ASN A 455 19.23 23.55 10.49
C ASN A 455 19.86 22.67 11.58
N TRP A 456 20.76 21.77 11.18
CA TRP A 456 21.44 20.86 12.10
C TRP A 456 22.58 21.53 12.86
N TYR A 457 23.22 22.57 12.30
CA TYR A 457 24.40 23.22 12.89
C TYR A 457 24.07 24.02 14.17
N ASP A 458 22.88 24.61 14.24
CA ASP A 458 22.41 25.36 15.41
C ASP A 458 21.53 24.51 16.36
N GLY A 459 21.32 23.23 16.05
CA GLY A 459 20.52 22.30 16.85
C GLY A 459 19.00 22.47 16.75
N SER A 460 18.49 23.47 16.01
CA SER A 460 17.04 23.70 15.89
C SER A 460 16.31 22.54 15.21
N LYS A 461 16.92 21.94 14.17
CA LYS A 461 16.36 20.77 13.48
C LYS A 461 16.42 19.51 14.34
N GLU A 462 17.47 19.37 15.15
CA GLU A 462 17.58 18.29 16.13
C GLU A 462 16.49 18.41 17.20
N GLU A 463 16.20 19.62 17.67
CA GLU A 463 15.12 19.84 18.62
C GLU A 463 13.74 19.53 18.01
N ALA A 464 13.51 19.94 16.77
CA ALA A 464 12.28 19.59 16.05
C ALA A 464 12.12 18.07 15.91
N LEU A 465 13.20 17.36 15.54
CA LEU A 465 13.21 15.90 15.48
C LEU A 465 12.91 15.29 16.86
N PHE A 466 13.54 15.78 17.92
CA PHE A 466 13.30 15.29 19.27
C PHE A 466 11.84 15.42 19.68
N GLN A 467 11.21 16.57 19.43
CA GLN A 467 9.80 16.79 19.78
C GLN A 467 8.89 15.82 19.02
N HIS A 468 9.15 15.58 17.74
CA HIS A 468 8.38 14.62 16.96
C HIS A 468 8.55 13.17 17.45
N LEU A 469 9.80 12.73 17.68
CA LEU A 469 10.06 11.39 18.20
C LEU A 469 9.54 11.20 19.62
N LYS A 470 9.53 12.26 20.43
CA LYS A 470 8.91 12.27 21.76
C LYS A 470 7.41 12.01 21.67
N THR A 471 6.72 12.66 20.73
CA THR A 471 5.29 12.39 20.49
C THR A 471 5.05 10.94 20.05
N ILE A 472 5.86 10.41 19.13
CA ILE A 472 5.73 9.01 18.71
C ILE A 472 5.96 8.04 19.89
N ARG A 473 7.01 8.30 20.69
CA ARG A 473 7.31 7.52 21.89
C ARG A 473 6.12 7.50 22.85
N ASP A 474 5.64 8.69 23.23
CA ASP A 474 4.60 8.87 24.24
C ASP A 474 3.26 8.24 23.82
N GLU A 475 2.98 8.22 22.52
CA GLU A 475 1.73 7.67 22.00
C GLU A 475 1.78 6.16 21.71
N PHE A 476 2.95 5.62 21.34
CA PHE A 476 2.98 4.29 20.69
C PHE A 476 3.97 3.28 21.27
N PHE A 477 5.09 3.66 21.88
CA PHE A 477 6.17 2.68 22.18
C PHE A 477 5.78 1.59 23.19
N ASP A 478 4.83 1.90 24.08
CA ASP A 478 4.30 0.97 25.08
C ASP A 478 3.13 0.12 24.55
N HIS A 479 2.63 0.42 23.34
CA HIS A 479 1.59 -0.39 22.73
C HIS A 479 2.12 -1.82 22.44
N PRO A 480 1.40 -2.90 22.78
CA PRO A 480 1.87 -4.27 22.63
C PRO A 480 2.10 -4.69 21.16
N SER A 481 1.41 -4.04 20.23
CA SER A 481 1.62 -4.20 18.78
C SER A 481 2.69 -3.27 18.19
N TYR A 482 3.30 -2.38 18.97
CA TYR A 482 4.42 -1.58 18.45
C TYR A 482 5.61 -2.49 18.15
N LEU A 483 6.12 -2.41 16.93
CA LEU A 483 7.20 -3.26 16.46
C LEU A 483 8.49 -2.95 17.21
N LYS A 484 9.14 -4.02 17.67
CA LYS A 484 10.44 -3.99 18.34
C LYS A 484 11.36 -4.99 17.66
N ILE A 485 12.58 -4.57 17.32
CA ILE A 485 13.66 -5.47 16.88
C ILE A 485 14.66 -5.57 18.02
N ASN A 486 14.94 -6.80 18.50
CA ASN A 486 15.77 -7.02 19.68
C ASN A 486 15.30 -6.23 20.93
N GLY A 487 13.98 -6.09 21.11
CA GLY A 487 13.39 -5.31 22.19
C GLY A 487 13.41 -3.78 22.00
N ARG A 488 14.03 -3.28 20.93
CA ARG A 488 14.19 -1.85 20.63
C ARG A 488 13.04 -1.36 19.74
N PRO A 489 12.28 -0.31 20.13
CA PRO A 489 11.20 0.22 19.30
C PRO A 489 11.74 0.70 17.96
N VAL A 490 11.05 0.36 16.86
CA VAL A 490 11.50 0.68 15.50
C VAL A 490 10.99 2.06 15.07
N ILE A 491 11.87 2.85 14.45
CA ILE A 491 11.51 4.05 13.69
C ILE A 491 12.22 3.98 12.35
N ILE A 492 11.49 4.21 11.27
CA ILE A 492 12.05 4.30 9.92
C ILE A 492 12.05 5.77 9.50
N PHE A 493 13.20 6.26 9.04
CA PHE A 493 13.31 7.60 8.48
C PHE A 493 13.10 7.55 6.98
N TYR A 494 12.01 8.16 6.50
CA TYR A 494 11.80 8.35 5.07
C TYR A 494 12.83 9.31 4.49
N ILE A 495 13.44 8.97 3.35
CA ILE A 495 14.35 9.77 2.53
C ILE A 495 15.58 10.40 3.24
N THR A 496 16.31 9.63 4.06
CA THR A 496 17.57 10.10 4.67
C THR A 496 18.64 10.49 3.64
N ARG A 497 18.53 9.98 2.41
CA ARG A 497 19.39 10.41 1.27
C ARG A 497 19.24 11.88 0.87
N SER A 498 18.23 12.59 1.36
CA SER A 498 18.01 14.00 0.98
C SER A 498 19.01 14.94 1.67
N ARG A 499 19.77 15.70 0.88
CA ARG A 499 20.69 16.74 1.38
C ARG A 499 20.05 17.81 2.23
N MET A 500 18.80 18.16 1.91
CA MET A 500 18.04 19.19 2.61
C MET A 500 17.58 18.72 4.00
N MET A 501 17.40 17.41 4.15
CA MET A 501 16.83 16.82 5.36
C MET A 501 17.90 16.23 6.27
N PHE A 502 18.86 15.45 5.75
CA PHE A 502 19.81 14.69 6.57
C PHE A 502 21.27 14.76 6.13
N GLN A 503 21.67 15.20 4.94
CA GLN A 503 23.12 15.16 4.63
C GLN A 503 23.85 16.45 5.02
N THR A 504 23.19 17.62 5.04
CA THR A 504 23.88 18.89 5.31
C THR A 504 23.93 19.21 6.81
N GLY A 505 25.05 18.94 7.47
CA GLY A 505 25.28 19.30 8.88
C GLY A 505 24.71 18.33 9.91
N PHE A 506 24.06 17.26 9.47
CA PHE A 506 23.61 16.19 10.34
C PHE A 506 24.80 15.40 10.87
N ASP A 507 24.99 15.41 12.18
CA ASP A 507 25.91 14.50 12.84
C ASP A 507 25.19 13.25 13.33
N GLY A 508 24.90 12.34 12.39
CA GLY A 508 24.08 11.14 12.64
C GLY A 508 24.43 10.36 13.91
N PRO A 509 25.69 9.95 14.14
CA PRO A 509 26.07 9.25 15.36
C PRO A 509 25.71 10.01 16.65
N SER A 510 26.03 11.30 16.73
CA SER A 510 25.77 12.12 17.92
C SER A 510 24.29 12.40 18.09
N ILE A 511 23.60 12.78 17.02
CA ILE A 511 22.18 13.14 17.04
C ILE A 511 21.32 11.92 17.39
N LEU A 512 21.53 10.77 16.74
CA LEU A 512 20.77 9.56 17.04
C LEU A 512 21.06 9.03 18.45
N ALA A 513 22.31 9.11 18.92
CA ALA A 513 22.65 8.80 20.31
C ALA A 513 21.99 9.77 21.30
N ASN A 514 21.87 11.05 20.95
CA ASN A 514 21.18 12.03 21.76
C ASN A 514 19.67 11.77 21.78
N MET A 515 19.05 11.40 20.66
CA MET A 515 17.63 11.01 20.61
C MET A 515 17.37 9.83 21.56
N ARG A 516 18.17 8.75 21.49
CA ARG A 516 18.03 7.60 22.39
C ARG A 516 18.15 8.00 23.86
N ARG A 517 19.16 8.80 24.20
CA ARG A 517 19.41 9.28 25.57
C ARG A 517 18.28 10.15 26.10
N ARG A 518 17.87 11.17 25.34
CA ARG A 518 16.85 12.15 25.76
C ARG A 518 15.46 11.53 25.83
N LEU A 519 15.17 10.57 24.95
CA LEU A 519 13.89 9.87 24.93
C LEU A 519 13.82 8.76 25.99
N GLY A 520 14.95 8.29 26.51
CA GLY A 520 15.00 7.20 27.48
C GLY A 520 14.74 5.82 26.87
N TYR A 521 14.89 5.68 25.55
CA TYR A 521 14.67 4.45 24.81
C TYR A 521 15.86 4.17 23.89
N ASP A 522 16.33 2.92 23.87
CA ASP A 522 17.24 2.47 22.82
C ASP A 522 16.44 2.15 21.55
N ILE A 523 16.25 3.15 20.70
CA ILE A 523 15.45 3.07 19.46
C ILE A 523 16.27 2.39 18.34
N TYR A 524 15.63 1.48 17.60
CA TYR A 524 16.17 0.87 16.39
C TYR A 524 15.80 1.74 15.17
N PHE A 525 16.78 2.47 14.64
CA PHE A 525 16.59 3.38 13.52
C PHE A 525 16.93 2.72 12.19
N ILE A 526 16.00 2.78 11.25
CA ILE A 526 16.16 2.29 9.87
C ILE A 526 16.17 3.49 8.92
N ALA A 527 17.14 3.55 8.01
CA ALA A 527 17.29 4.66 7.07
C ALA A 527 16.89 4.28 5.63
N ASP A 528 16.04 5.09 5.01
CA ASP A 528 15.79 5.07 3.56
C ASP A 528 16.91 5.82 2.80
N GLU A 529 18.06 5.15 2.65
CA GLU A 529 19.33 5.75 2.21
C GLU A 529 19.82 5.31 0.83
N PRO A 530 19.92 4.00 0.50
CA PRO A 530 20.50 3.57 -0.78
C PRO A 530 19.71 4.11 -1.97
N PHE A 531 20.40 4.63 -2.99
CA PHE A 531 19.74 5.23 -4.14
C PHE A 531 20.64 5.32 -5.37
N PHE A 532 20.05 5.80 -6.48
CA PHE A 532 20.70 5.82 -7.79
C PHE A 532 21.78 6.90 -7.96
N ASP A 533 21.92 7.85 -7.05
CA ASP A 533 22.93 8.88 -7.19
C ASP A 533 24.32 8.37 -6.72
N PRO A 534 25.42 8.98 -7.20
CA PRO A 534 26.77 8.48 -6.91
C PRO A 534 27.12 8.37 -5.43
N TYR A 535 26.50 9.16 -4.55
CA TYR A 535 26.79 9.17 -3.10
C TYR A 535 26.02 8.07 -2.35
N ASN A 536 24.92 7.59 -2.92
CA ASN A 536 24.01 6.64 -2.28
C ASN A 536 24.05 5.23 -2.94
N LYS A 537 24.77 5.05 -4.06
CA LYS A 537 24.93 3.75 -4.71
C LYS A 537 25.73 2.72 -3.90
N ARG A 538 26.56 3.18 -2.96
CA ARG A 538 27.42 2.32 -2.13
C ARG A 538 27.45 2.89 -0.71
N PRO A 539 27.63 2.05 0.31
CA PRO A 539 27.78 2.52 1.68
C PRO A 539 29.17 3.15 1.92
N ASP A 540 30.20 2.73 1.16
CA ASP A 540 31.54 3.29 1.29
C ASP A 540 31.56 4.77 0.87
N GLY A 541 31.92 5.65 1.80
CA GLY A 541 31.93 7.10 1.58
C GLY A 541 30.56 7.78 1.72
N ASN A 542 29.51 7.04 2.06
CA ASN A 542 28.22 7.61 2.41
C ASN A 542 28.19 7.93 3.92
N GLU A 543 28.08 9.22 4.28
CA GLU A 543 28.13 9.68 5.67
C GLU A 543 26.95 9.23 6.53
N ASN A 544 25.82 8.86 5.90
CA ASN A 544 24.68 8.25 6.59
C ASN A 544 24.83 6.74 6.71
N ALA A 545 25.72 6.08 5.97
CA ALA A 545 26.04 4.67 6.16
C ALA A 545 27.12 4.50 7.25
N PHE A 546 28.24 5.20 7.05
CA PHE A 546 29.40 5.15 7.93
C PHE A 546 29.97 6.55 8.16
N LYS A 547 30.18 6.90 9.43
CA LYS A 547 30.89 8.11 9.84
C LYS A 547 31.98 7.75 10.83
N ASP A 548 33.21 8.19 10.56
CA ASP A 548 34.41 7.85 11.34
C ASP A 548 34.59 6.34 11.58
N GLY A 549 34.28 5.54 10.55
CA GLY A 549 34.36 4.07 10.58
C GLY A 549 33.25 3.38 11.39
N LYS A 550 32.25 4.11 11.87
CA LYS A 550 31.11 3.57 12.62
C LYS A 550 29.84 3.63 11.79
N GLN A 551 29.04 2.56 11.84
CA GLN A 551 27.73 2.54 11.23
C GLN A 551 26.82 3.56 11.93
N VAL A 552 26.05 4.34 11.16
CA VAL A 552 25.23 5.43 11.71
C VAL A 552 23.85 4.96 12.15
N PHE A 553 23.08 4.35 11.23
CA PHE A 553 21.76 3.76 11.51
C PHE A 553 21.89 2.27 11.86
N ASP A 554 20.87 1.68 12.48
CA ASP A 554 20.90 0.26 12.84
C ASP A 554 20.68 -0.63 11.61
N ALA A 555 19.88 -0.19 10.65
CA ALA A 555 19.68 -0.83 9.36
C ALA A 555 19.31 0.17 8.26
N TYR A 556 19.27 -0.33 7.03
CA TYR A 556 18.98 0.45 5.84
C TYR A 556 17.92 -0.25 5.01
N THR A 557 17.05 0.53 4.41
CA THR A 557 16.05 0.08 3.45
C THR A 557 15.99 1.06 2.29
N THR A 558 15.18 0.75 1.31
CA THR A 558 14.84 1.64 0.21
C THR A 558 13.33 1.69 0.09
N TYR A 559 12.70 2.85 0.10
CA TYR A 559 11.25 2.95 -0.06
C TYR A 559 10.84 2.56 -1.49
N ASN A 560 10.84 3.51 -2.42
CA ASN A 560 10.72 3.25 -3.86
C ASN A 560 12.02 3.70 -4.53
N MET A 561 12.76 2.76 -5.12
CA MET A 561 13.85 3.13 -6.01
C MET A 561 13.25 3.41 -7.39
N PHE A 562 12.84 4.65 -7.66
CA PHE A 562 12.27 5.03 -8.96
C PHE A 562 12.82 6.37 -9.47
N ILE A 563 13.14 6.41 -10.77
CA ILE A 563 13.44 7.61 -11.56
C ILE A 563 12.87 7.39 -12.97
N ASP A 564 12.01 8.31 -13.41
CA ASP A 564 11.31 8.26 -14.70
C ASP A 564 12.24 8.11 -15.92
N SER A 565 13.38 8.82 -15.91
CA SER A 565 14.34 8.78 -17.02
C SER A 565 15.01 7.41 -17.20
N LYS A 566 14.94 6.52 -16.21
CA LYS A 566 15.50 5.15 -16.26
C LYS A 566 14.51 4.10 -16.78
N VAL A 567 13.22 4.44 -16.84
CA VAL A 567 12.16 3.51 -17.24
C VAL A 567 12.23 3.23 -18.74
N ARG A 568 12.23 1.94 -19.11
CA ARG A 568 12.15 1.48 -20.50
C ARG A 568 10.69 1.24 -20.91
N PRO A 569 10.32 1.45 -22.19
CA PRO A 569 8.96 1.19 -22.65
C PRO A 569 8.51 -0.25 -22.38
N GLY A 570 7.35 -0.42 -21.73
CA GLY A 570 6.77 -1.73 -21.42
C GLY A 570 7.50 -2.53 -20.33
N GLU A 571 8.43 -1.91 -19.60
CA GLU A 571 9.20 -2.57 -18.56
C GLU A 571 8.34 -2.91 -17.34
N THR A 572 8.55 -4.09 -16.77
CA THR A 572 7.92 -4.46 -15.50
C THR A 572 8.62 -3.78 -14.33
N ALA A 573 7.92 -3.54 -13.22
CA ALA A 573 8.56 -3.04 -12.00
C ALA A 573 9.64 -4.00 -11.50
N THR A 574 9.45 -5.30 -11.70
CA THR A 574 10.48 -6.31 -11.42
C THR A 574 11.74 -6.10 -12.24
N ASP A 575 11.62 -6.02 -13.57
CA ASP A 575 12.78 -5.84 -14.45
C ASP A 575 13.52 -4.55 -14.12
N TYR A 576 12.78 -3.48 -13.86
CA TYR A 576 13.33 -2.20 -13.43
C TYR A 576 14.12 -2.34 -12.13
N GLN A 577 13.51 -2.89 -11.06
CA GLN A 577 14.14 -3.01 -9.74
C GLN A 577 15.34 -3.96 -9.80
N LEU A 578 15.27 -5.09 -10.50
CA LEU A 578 16.38 -6.03 -10.60
C LEU A 578 17.53 -5.47 -11.47
N ARG A 579 17.23 -4.61 -12.44
CA ARG A 579 18.24 -3.97 -13.28
C ARG A 579 18.92 -2.77 -12.61
N GLU A 580 18.15 -1.94 -11.93
CA GLU A 580 18.61 -0.65 -11.41
C GLU A 580 18.86 -0.68 -9.89
N GLY A 581 18.01 -1.37 -9.13
CA GLY A 581 18.06 -1.44 -7.66
C GLY A 581 18.95 -2.57 -7.13
N MET A 582 18.80 -3.79 -7.63
CA MET A 582 19.54 -4.97 -7.16
C MET A 582 21.07 -4.78 -7.09
N PRO A 583 21.75 -4.19 -8.09
CA PRO A 583 23.19 -3.96 -7.98
C PRO A 583 23.57 -3.05 -6.80
N ILE A 584 22.71 -2.10 -6.44
CA ILE A 584 22.91 -1.21 -5.28
C ILE A 584 22.66 -1.98 -3.99
N TRP A 585 21.54 -2.71 -3.90
CA TRP A 585 21.23 -3.53 -2.73
C TRP A 585 22.33 -4.55 -2.43
N GLN A 586 22.90 -5.19 -3.46
CA GLN A 586 24.03 -6.12 -3.29
C GLN A 586 25.27 -5.44 -2.69
N GLU A 587 25.58 -4.20 -3.08
CA GLU A 587 26.73 -3.47 -2.51
C GLU A 587 26.49 -3.09 -1.04
N TRP A 588 25.27 -2.66 -0.71
CA TRP A 588 24.90 -2.32 0.65
C TRP A 588 24.81 -3.55 1.57
N ALA A 589 24.15 -4.61 1.12
CA ALA A 589 23.95 -5.85 1.87
C ALA A 589 25.24 -6.59 2.21
N LYS A 590 26.37 -6.31 1.54
CA LYS A 590 27.71 -6.84 1.89
C LYS A 590 28.32 -6.19 3.14
N LYS A 591 27.79 -5.05 3.61
CA LYS A 591 28.47 -4.21 4.61
C LYS A 591 27.58 -3.88 5.81
N VAL A 592 26.29 -3.67 5.58
CA VAL A 592 25.34 -3.21 6.60
C VAL A 592 24.08 -4.09 6.61
N PRO A 593 23.29 -4.05 7.69
CA PRO A 593 21.96 -4.63 7.71
C PRO A 593 21.07 -3.96 6.65
N MET A 594 20.90 -4.63 5.51
CA MET A 594 20.04 -4.16 4.43
C MET A 594 18.73 -4.96 4.44
N PHE A 595 17.62 -4.24 4.60
CA PHE A 595 16.27 -4.76 4.44
C PHE A 595 15.72 -4.24 3.10
N PRO A 596 15.82 -5.05 2.03
CA PRO A 596 15.44 -4.59 0.69
C PRO A 596 13.94 -4.36 0.58
N ASN A 597 13.53 -3.60 -0.44
CA ASN A 597 12.12 -3.51 -0.81
C ASN A 597 11.81 -4.24 -2.11
N VAL A 598 10.54 -4.60 -2.25
CA VAL A 598 9.94 -5.09 -3.49
C VAL A 598 8.79 -4.16 -3.88
N MET A 599 8.52 -4.08 -5.18
CA MET A 599 7.54 -3.17 -5.77
C MET A 599 6.91 -3.88 -6.97
N ALA A 600 5.62 -4.22 -6.84
CA ALA A 600 4.90 -5.05 -7.80
C ALA A 600 4.58 -4.30 -9.10
N GLN A 601 4.29 -3.01 -9.00
CA GLN A 601 3.99 -2.10 -10.11
C GLN A 601 4.30 -0.65 -9.72
N TYR A 602 4.23 0.26 -10.69
CA TYR A 602 4.26 1.70 -10.44
C TYR A 602 3.45 2.44 -11.49
N TYR A 603 2.51 3.28 -11.05
CA TYR A 603 1.79 4.21 -11.92
C TYR A 603 1.30 5.39 -11.10
N ASP A 604 2.00 6.51 -11.21
CA ASP A 604 1.69 7.66 -10.37
C ASP A 604 0.80 8.74 -11.02
N PHE A 605 0.21 9.55 -10.16
CA PHE A 605 -0.59 10.71 -10.54
C PHE A 605 0.20 11.84 -11.20
N ARG A 606 1.54 11.78 -11.19
CA ARG A 606 2.43 12.82 -11.74
C ARG A 606 2.67 12.64 -13.24
N GLY A 607 2.18 11.54 -13.83
CA GLY A 607 2.29 11.26 -15.26
C GLY A 607 3.67 10.72 -15.64
N HIS A 608 4.41 10.13 -14.69
CA HIS A 608 5.64 9.40 -15.00
C HIS A 608 5.33 8.13 -15.79
N LYS A 609 6.34 7.58 -16.46
CA LYS A 609 6.23 6.34 -17.22
C LYS A 609 5.87 5.19 -16.28
N PRO A 610 4.84 4.40 -16.61
CA PRO A 610 4.43 3.30 -15.77
C PRO A 610 5.43 2.15 -15.81
N LEU A 611 5.47 1.38 -14.73
CA LEU A 611 6.10 0.08 -14.65
C LEU A 611 5.03 -0.98 -14.44
N LEU A 612 4.94 -1.91 -15.38
CA LEU A 612 3.89 -2.95 -15.39
C LEU A 612 4.09 -3.95 -14.25
N GLY A 613 3.01 -4.56 -13.79
CA GLY A 613 3.04 -5.59 -12.75
C GLY A 613 2.30 -6.85 -13.17
N ASN A 614 2.79 -8.01 -12.74
CA ASN A 614 2.12 -9.30 -12.83
C ASN A 614 2.74 -10.27 -11.80
N SER A 615 2.02 -11.35 -11.46
CA SER A 615 2.46 -12.33 -10.45
C SER A 615 3.79 -13.00 -10.78
N ASP A 616 4.02 -13.41 -12.03
CA ASP A 616 5.25 -14.13 -12.40
C ASP A 616 6.50 -13.27 -12.22
N ALA A 617 6.42 -12.02 -12.68
CA ALA A 617 7.47 -11.04 -12.48
C ALA A 617 7.67 -10.77 -10.98
N PHE A 618 6.58 -10.50 -10.25
CA PHE A 618 6.67 -10.19 -8.83
C PHE A 618 7.24 -11.36 -8.00
N MET A 619 6.84 -12.60 -8.28
CA MET A 619 7.40 -13.82 -7.69
C MET A 619 8.90 -13.93 -7.95
N ARG A 620 9.37 -13.61 -9.16
CA ARG A 620 10.79 -13.56 -9.46
C ARG A 620 11.51 -12.48 -8.65
N GLN A 621 10.92 -11.29 -8.51
CA GLN A 621 11.47 -10.23 -7.67
C GLN A 621 11.66 -10.72 -6.23
N LEU A 622 10.62 -11.34 -5.65
CA LEU A 622 10.65 -11.87 -4.29
C LEU A 622 11.78 -12.89 -4.09
N ARG A 623 11.92 -13.86 -5.00
CA ARG A 623 12.97 -14.88 -4.95
C ARG A 623 14.38 -14.27 -5.01
N GLU A 624 14.63 -13.40 -5.99
CA GLU A 624 15.94 -12.77 -6.20
C GLU A 624 16.32 -11.85 -5.03
N VAL A 625 15.37 -11.06 -4.54
CA VAL A 625 15.60 -10.11 -3.44
C VAL A 625 15.81 -10.83 -2.11
N ALA A 626 15.13 -11.95 -1.86
CA ALA A 626 15.35 -12.77 -0.67
C ALA A 626 16.76 -13.40 -0.60
N CYS A 627 17.52 -13.37 -1.70
CA CYS A 627 18.89 -13.89 -1.76
C CYS A 627 19.99 -12.88 -1.41
N LEU A 628 19.61 -11.65 -1.05
CA LEU A 628 20.60 -10.68 -0.60
C LEU A 628 21.34 -11.16 0.67
N PRO A 629 22.66 -10.90 0.77
CA PRO A 629 23.45 -11.29 1.93
C PRO A 629 22.91 -10.67 3.23
N ARG A 630 22.93 -11.45 4.30
CA ARG A 630 22.42 -11.07 5.62
C ARG A 630 23.56 -10.61 6.54
N THR A 631 24.26 -9.56 6.12
CA THR A 631 25.45 -9.08 6.84
C THR A 631 25.05 -8.27 8.08
N ASN A 632 25.66 -8.59 9.23
CA ASN A 632 25.56 -7.81 10.48
C ASN A 632 24.14 -7.64 11.06
N PHE A 633 23.19 -8.52 10.76
CA PHE A 633 21.82 -8.41 11.30
C PHE A 633 21.74 -8.45 12.83
N ASN A 634 22.75 -8.98 13.54
CA ASN A 634 22.84 -8.90 15.01
C ASN A 634 21.55 -9.33 15.73
N GLY A 635 20.94 -10.43 15.27
CA GLY A 635 19.69 -10.96 15.82
C GLY A 635 18.40 -10.36 15.23
N ALA A 636 18.49 -9.34 14.37
CA ALA A 636 17.33 -8.86 13.63
C ALA A 636 16.76 -9.97 12.72
N PRO A 637 15.42 -10.06 12.56
CA PRO A 637 14.82 -11.01 11.67
C PRO A 637 15.21 -10.71 10.21
N HIS A 638 15.04 -11.70 9.34
CA HIS A 638 15.14 -11.43 7.91
C HIS A 638 13.88 -10.66 7.50
N ILE A 639 14.06 -9.44 7.00
CA ILE A 639 12.96 -8.52 6.68
C ILE A 639 13.01 -8.16 5.20
N MET A 640 11.84 -8.16 4.56
CA MET A 640 11.62 -7.59 3.24
C MET A 640 10.50 -6.54 3.32
N PHE A 641 10.78 -5.36 2.79
CA PHE A 641 9.82 -4.28 2.72
C PHE A 641 8.94 -4.40 1.48
N ILE A 642 7.64 -4.16 1.62
CA ILE A 642 6.69 -4.14 0.51
C ILE A 642 6.31 -2.69 0.24
N THR A 643 6.67 -2.20 -0.94
CA THR A 643 6.29 -0.88 -1.46
C THR A 643 5.21 -1.09 -2.51
N SER A 644 3.93 -1.03 -2.15
CA SER A 644 3.34 -0.70 -0.83
C SER A 644 2.06 -1.49 -0.58
N PHE A 645 1.45 -1.43 0.60
CA PHE A 645 0.12 -2.02 0.78
C PHE A 645 -0.97 -1.22 0.09
N ASN A 646 -1.04 0.10 0.32
CA ASN A 646 -2.15 0.94 -0.15
C ASN A 646 -1.74 2.33 -0.65
N GLU A 647 -0.57 2.49 -1.27
CA GLU A 647 -0.20 3.76 -1.93
C GLU A 647 -0.84 3.90 -3.32
N TRP A 648 -2.15 4.13 -3.34
CA TRP A 648 -2.94 4.20 -4.58
C TRP A 648 -2.54 5.38 -5.48
N TRP A 649 -1.99 6.47 -4.92
CA TRP A 649 -1.61 7.63 -5.71
C TRP A 649 -0.34 7.39 -6.53
N GLU A 650 0.60 6.57 -6.03
CA GLU A 650 1.79 6.17 -6.80
C GLU A 650 1.59 4.86 -7.59
N GLY A 651 0.44 4.22 -7.45
CA GLY A 651 0.14 2.98 -8.17
C GLY A 651 1.07 1.82 -7.77
N THR A 652 1.59 1.83 -6.54
CA THR A 652 2.52 0.79 -6.03
C THR A 652 1.84 -0.23 -5.11
N GLN A 653 0.56 -0.02 -4.83
CA GLN A 653 -0.20 -0.82 -3.91
C GLN A 653 -0.29 -2.29 -4.35
N ILE A 654 -0.21 -3.20 -3.38
CA ILE A 654 -0.55 -4.61 -3.53
C ILE A 654 -1.95 -4.92 -3.03
N GLY A 655 -2.56 -3.99 -2.28
CA GLY A 655 -3.90 -4.13 -1.74
C GLY A 655 -4.91 -4.40 -2.87
N PRO A 656 -5.94 -5.23 -2.65
CA PRO A 656 -6.72 -5.75 -3.75
C PRO A 656 -7.49 -4.65 -4.49
N GLU A 657 -7.57 -4.76 -5.82
CA GLU A 657 -8.31 -3.83 -6.67
C GLU A 657 -9.60 -4.45 -7.23
N ASN A 658 -10.57 -3.60 -7.58
CA ASN A 658 -11.81 -3.97 -8.27
C ASN A 658 -11.69 -3.84 -9.81
N GLY A 659 -10.46 -3.87 -10.31
CA GLY A 659 -10.07 -3.61 -11.68
C GLY A 659 -9.78 -2.14 -11.98
N SER A 660 -8.85 -1.92 -12.91
CA SER A 660 -8.40 -0.59 -13.33
C SER A 660 -9.33 0.03 -14.38
N SER A 661 -9.45 1.36 -14.39
CA SER A 661 -10.19 2.10 -15.43
C SER A 661 -9.52 2.02 -16.82
N ASN A 662 -8.32 1.44 -16.87
CA ASN A 662 -7.38 1.60 -17.97
C ASN A 662 -7.28 0.36 -18.88
N ASN A 663 -7.96 -0.76 -18.58
CA ASN A 663 -7.85 -2.06 -19.28
C ASN A 663 -6.45 -2.73 -19.28
N TRP A 664 -5.43 -2.17 -18.63
CA TRP A 664 -4.05 -2.71 -18.68
C TRP A 664 -3.66 -3.57 -17.47
N ASN A 665 -4.24 -3.35 -16.29
CA ASN A 665 -3.99 -4.12 -15.08
C ASN A 665 -5.32 -4.40 -14.38
N ASN A 666 -5.64 -5.67 -14.18
CA ASN A 666 -6.69 -6.10 -13.25
C ASN A 666 -6.09 -7.24 -12.45
N TYR A 667 -5.35 -6.91 -11.40
CA TYR A 667 -4.63 -7.87 -10.60
C TYR A 667 -5.50 -8.43 -9.46
N GLY A 668 -6.60 -7.79 -9.05
CA GLY A 668 -7.44 -8.31 -7.96
C GLY A 668 -6.58 -8.60 -6.72
N PHE A 669 -6.45 -9.87 -6.32
CA PHE A 669 -5.56 -10.30 -5.23
C PHE A 669 -4.20 -10.85 -5.67
N GLN A 670 -3.87 -10.86 -6.96
CA GLN A 670 -2.69 -11.53 -7.52
C GLN A 670 -1.37 -11.22 -6.79
N PHE A 671 -1.10 -9.95 -6.46
CA PHE A 671 0.13 -9.58 -5.73
C PHE A 671 0.13 -10.08 -4.28
N MET A 672 -1.02 -10.01 -3.61
CA MET A 672 -1.23 -10.53 -2.26
C MET A 672 -1.02 -12.04 -2.22
N GLU A 673 -1.61 -12.77 -3.17
CA GLU A 673 -1.41 -14.23 -3.29
C GLU A 673 0.04 -14.58 -3.63
N THR A 674 0.69 -13.81 -4.49
CA THR A 674 2.11 -14.01 -4.83
C THR A 674 2.99 -13.92 -3.58
N LEU A 675 2.70 -12.99 -2.65
CA LEU A 675 3.37 -12.94 -1.34
C LEU A 675 3.08 -14.17 -0.50
N ALA A 676 1.82 -14.58 -0.40
CA ALA A 676 1.41 -15.75 0.38
C ALA A 676 2.10 -17.03 -0.14
N GLU A 677 2.07 -17.25 -1.45
CA GLU A 677 2.73 -18.37 -2.12
C GLU A 677 4.23 -18.41 -1.83
N PHE A 678 4.89 -17.26 -1.97
CA PHE A 678 6.33 -17.17 -1.73
C PHE A 678 6.68 -17.45 -0.26
N LYS A 679 5.86 -16.93 0.67
CA LYS A 679 6.04 -17.18 2.09
C LYS A 679 5.89 -18.67 2.43
N MET A 680 4.82 -19.30 1.95
CA MET A 680 4.58 -20.74 2.13
C MET A 680 5.69 -21.58 1.49
N GLU A 681 6.20 -21.16 0.34
CA GLU A 681 7.35 -21.80 -0.31
C GLU A 681 8.60 -21.76 0.58
N ILE A 682 8.91 -20.62 1.21
CA ILE A 682 10.05 -20.51 2.13
C ILE A 682 9.80 -21.32 3.42
N ASP A 683 8.63 -21.19 4.02
CA ASP A 683 8.30 -21.82 5.30
C ASP A 683 8.31 -23.35 5.19
N SER A 684 7.83 -23.90 4.07
CA SER A 684 7.86 -25.35 3.81
C SER A 684 9.25 -25.91 3.54
N ARG A 685 10.14 -25.13 2.91
CA ARG A 685 11.50 -25.57 2.56
C ARG A 685 12.53 -25.32 3.65
N GLY A 686 12.26 -24.35 4.53
CA GLY A 686 13.22 -23.84 5.51
C GLY A 686 14.41 -23.09 4.88
N SER A 687 14.39 -22.81 3.57
CA SER A 687 15.48 -22.16 2.84
C SER A 687 15.00 -21.37 1.62
N TYR A 688 15.85 -20.47 1.14
CA TYR A 688 15.60 -19.59 -0.01
C TYR A 688 16.14 -20.21 -1.30
N TRP A 689 15.58 -19.83 -2.44
CA TRP A 689 16.11 -20.16 -3.77
C TRP A 689 17.25 -19.24 -4.15
N CYS A 690 18.42 -19.49 -3.55
CA CYS A 690 19.68 -18.84 -3.82
C CYS A 690 20.71 -19.89 -4.26
#